data_AF-A0A8J5HML0-F1
#
_entry.id   AF-A0A8J5HML0-F1
#
_cell.length_a   1.000
_cell.length_b   1.000
_cell.length_c   1.000
_cell.angle_alpha   90.00
_cell.angle_beta   90.00
_cell.angle_gamma   90.00
#
_symmetry.space_group_name_H-M   'P 1'
#
loop_
_entity.id
_entity.type
_entity.pdbx_description
1 polymer ?
#
loop_
_entity_poly.entity_id
_entity_poly.type
_entity_poly.pdbx_seq_one_letter_code
_entity_poly.pdbx_strand_id
1 'polypeptide(L)'
;MERWEAGPGVFQKRCHRMVQIWASQSQVPPPPVLNESPSPNASASPLTEPHEIRLYPRSPCHLHGLWQPPRDATALSTPEEVLSGTADVSGAFAFLHPCSAAFPLTLTSLASSFRGRHMPVLSTFSGSSCREGFSVGGGGRLLSSMAETVGNLCRKMHGGEGFDTLTLDLFSRAPSPAPCSYSKPAKRPRVDGAVTMGKDEDRQNPFDFLSEEILFLILDSLESEPLSKKSFSLVCRSFYTAESCHRRELTPLRSGLLPAALARYPSVEKVDLSLCPTVTDTVLFSVGNCLRSSLRSIDLSRSKGFSHAGIESVVENCANLVEMNLSNATDLSDAAAAAIGRARNLERLWLARCKLVTDMGIGCIAVGCQKLKLLCLKWCLGISDLGVALVAVKCKQLRNLNLSFTLVTGAGLEVVLQLPYLEDLALVGCLCIDDGSLLSLKQECKSLQVLNLSNSQPINHAGLSSLLNITVGLRQLNMAYCCMVTHSLTSSFRKLAKLQSVKLDGCEVTTAGLKTIANACVSLTELSLRKCSGVTDDGLSSIVMKNKGLTNLDITCCGNITDLSLANITSSCTSLITLQMESCTLVSKEGFRLIGQHCHLLEHLDLTDNELDDEGLKALSGCHKLSILKIGICFKISDEGLIHIAKNCPKLRELDLYRSAGIKDAGIRAIAHGCPQLQITNLAYCTWITDASLRALSKCSDLNTLEIRGCPQVSSAGVVAIAVGCPKLTKLDIKKCYYVNDGAMLILARFSRNLHQINLSYCSITNVGLLALASVGCLQNMTILHLKGLTPNGLAAALLACGGLTKVKLNSSFKPLIPRPLLEHVEERGCVFQWIDKPFQVPFSSLVQETCT
;
A
#
# COMPACT_ATOMS: atom_id res chain seq x y z
N MET A 1 8.71 18.46 -7.04
CA MET A 1 7.59 19.01 -7.84
C MET A 1 6.51 17.98 -8.19
N GLU A 2 6.40 16.79 -7.57
CA GLU A 2 5.28 15.87 -7.88
C GLU A 2 4.86 14.97 -6.68
N ARG A 3 5.00 15.52 -5.47
CA ARG A 3 4.50 14.89 -4.23
C ARG A 3 4.38 15.89 -3.07
N TRP A 4 4.40 17.19 -3.38
CA TRP A 4 4.57 18.28 -2.42
C TRP A 4 3.38 19.24 -2.54
N GLU A 5 2.24 18.82 -1.99
CA GLU A 5 1.14 19.71 -1.64
C GLU A 5 1.49 20.41 -0.32
N ALA A 6 2.35 21.42 -0.48
CA ALA A 6 2.74 22.38 0.54
C ALA A 6 2.63 23.78 -0.07
N GLY A 7 2.03 24.73 0.66
CA GLY A 7 1.80 26.08 0.17
C GLY A 7 3.09 26.76 -0.30
N PRO A 8 3.03 27.65 -1.31
CA PRO A 8 4.20 28.11 -2.07
C PRO A 8 5.34 28.67 -1.19
N GLY A 9 5.02 29.38 -0.10
CA GLY A 9 6.03 29.93 0.82
C GLY A 9 6.92 28.89 1.52
N VAL A 10 6.44 27.66 1.77
CA VAL A 10 7.25 26.59 2.38
C VAL A 10 8.22 26.02 1.35
N PHE A 11 7.77 25.80 0.12
CA PHE A 11 8.62 25.37 -0.98
C PHE A 11 9.71 26.42 -1.28
N GLN A 12 9.33 27.70 -1.32
CA GLN A 12 10.25 28.81 -1.59
C GLN A 12 11.34 28.94 -0.52
N LYS A 13 10.99 28.86 0.78
CA LYS A 13 11.98 28.84 1.88
C LYS A 13 12.92 27.62 1.81
N ARG A 14 12.40 26.41 1.54
CA ARG A 14 13.23 25.20 1.41
C ARG A 14 14.19 25.29 0.22
N CYS A 15 13.75 25.80 -0.94
CA CYS A 15 14.62 26.06 -2.08
C CYS A 15 15.71 27.11 -1.77
N HIS A 16 15.38 28.18 -1.03
CA HIS A 16 16.35 29.20 -0.64
C HIS A 16 17.43 28.64 0.32
N ARG A 17 17.02 27.80 1.29
CA ARG A 17 17.96 27.09 2.19
C ARG A 17 18.87 26.12 1.43
N MET A 18 18.34 25.41 0.43
CA MET A 18 19.16 24.54 -0.45
C MET A 18 20.24 25.34 -1.21
N VAL A 19 19.91 26.54 -1.71
CA VAL A 19 20.89 27.41 -2.41
C VAL A 19 21.97 27.90 -1.44
N GLN A 20 21.60 28.35 -0.23
CA GLN A 20 22.56 28.87 0.74
C GLN A 20 23.49 27.79 1.32
N ILE A 21 23.02 26.56 1.54
CA ILE A 21 23.87 25.44 1.97
C ILE A 21 24.87 25.02 0.87
N TRP A 22 24.47 25.11 -0.40
CA TRP A 22 25.37 24.82 -1.52
C TRP A 22 26.45 25.90 -1.69
N ALA A 23 26.08 27.17 -1.47
CA ALA A 23 27.03 28.29 -1.49
C ALA A 23 28.09 28.21 -0.36
N SER A 24 27.71 27.80 0.85
CA SER A 24 28.62 27.77 2.00
C SER A 24 29.65 26.63 1.98
N GLN A 25 29.42 25.56 1.22
CA GLN A 25 30.37 24.44 1.09
C GLN A 25 31.40 24.60 -0.05
N SER A 26 31.37 25.72 -0.78
CA SER A 26 32.13 25.91 -2.03
C SER A 26 33.37 26.80 -1.91
N GLN A 27 33.81 27.16 -0.69
CA GLN A 27 34.99 28.04 -0.49
C GLN A 27 36.31 27.27 -0.42
N VAL A 28 37.14 27.44 -1.46
CA VAL A 28 38.57 27.09 -1.47
C VAL A 28 39.38 28.38 -1.32
N PRO A 29 40.33 28.49 -0.38
CA PRO A 29 41.15 29.69 -0.22
C PRO A 29 42.23 29.82 -1.31
N PRO A 30 42.52 31.03 -1.82
CA PRO A 30 43.61 31.26 -2.77
C PRO A 30 44.99 31.27 -2.08
N PRO A 31 46.09 31.00 -2.82
CA PRO A 31 47.45 31.10 -2.30
C PRO A 31 47.93 32.57 -2.17
N PRO A 32 48.91 32.87 -1.30
CA PRO A 32 49.42 34.22 -1.09
C PRO A 32 50.52 34.60 -2.10
N VAL A 33 50.54 35.87 -2.54
CA VAL A 33 51.64 36.53 -3.26
C VAL A 33 51.87 37.92 -2.65
N LEU A 34 53.08 38.46 -2.84
CA LEU A 34 53.68 39.53 -2.02
C LEU A 34 53.35 40.98 -2.47
N ASN A 35 53.74 41.93 -1.59
CA ASN A 35 53.62 43.38 -1.75
C ASN A 35 54.24 43.94 -3.03
N GLU A 36 53.74 45.11 -3.50
CA GLU A 36 54.53 46.35 -3.52
C GLU A 36 53.66 47.62 -3.68
N SER A 37 54.25 48.81 -3.51
CA SER A 37 53.62 50.15 -3.51
C SER A 37 54.70 51.26 -3.62
N PRO A 38 54.42 52.57 -3.84
CA PRO A 38 53.13 53.27 -3.88
C PRO A 38 52.96 54.32 -5.03
N SER A 39 52.07 55.29 -4.80
CA SER A 39 51.67 56.56 -5.47
C SER A 39 52.84 57.54 -5.86
N PRO A 40 52.64 58.75 -6.53
CA PRO A 40 51.47 59.65 -6.44
C PRO A 40 51.13 60.66 -7.60
N ASN A 41 50.16 61.55 -7.32
CA ASN A 41 49.90 62.92 -7.88
C ASN A 41 49.25 63.10 -9.28
N ALA A 42 48.42 64.13 -9.56
CA ALA A 42 47.70 65.08 -8.68
C ALA A 42 46.57 65.90 -9.38
N SER A 43 45.61 66.37 -8.57
CA SER A 43 44.87 67.66 -8.62
C SER A 43 43.82 68.02 -9.71
N ALA A 44 42.79 68.74 -9.22
CA ALA A 44 41.83 69.66 -9.88
C ALA A 44 40.39 69.18 -10.14
N SER A 45 39.44 70.09 -9.87
CA SER A 45 37.97 69.94 -9.74
C SER A 45 37.27 71.14 -10.42
N PRO A 46 35.91 71.31 -10.42
CA PRO A 46 34.82 70.47 -9.90
C PRO A 46 33.65 70.22 -10.91
N LEU A 47 32.64 69.42 -10.53
CA LEU A 47 31.20 69.69 -10.76
C LEU A 47 30.27 68.60 -10.17
N THR A 48 29.04 69.00 -9.83
CA THR A 48 27.82 68.20 -9.59
C THR A 48 27.87 66.95 -8.68
N GLU A 49 27.46 67.22 -7.45
CA GLU A 49 26.64 66.47 -6.46
C GLU A 49 25.97 65.10 -6.75
N PRO A 50 25.63 64.33 -5.68
CA PRO A 50 25.94 62.90 -5.65
C PRO A 50 24.87 62.01 -4.94
N HIS A 51 25.34 60.87 -4.41
CA HIS A 51 24.91 60.13 -3.20
C HIS A 51 24.48 58.66 -3.37
N GLU A 52 25.26 57.82 -2.69
CA GLU A 52 24.94 56.44 -2.33
C GLU A 52 23.96 56.34 -1.15
N ILE A 53 23.10 55.31 -1.21
CA ILE A 53 22.79 54.35 -0.12
C ILE A 53 22.67 54.91 1.32
N ARG A 54 21.43 55.00 1.86
CA ARG A 54 21.00 54.22 3.07
C ARG A 54 19.53 54.39 3.52
N LEU A 55 18.98 53.27 4.00
CA LEU A 55 17.92 53.07 5.03
C LEU A 55 16.41 53.36 4.72
N TYR A 56 15.61 52.34 5.07
CA TYR A 56 14.20 52.27 5.57
C TYR A 56 13.46 53.59 5.91
N PRO A 57 12.10 53.68 5.77
CA PRO A 57 11.17 52.73 6.44
C PRO A 57 9.72 52.50 5.90
N ARG A 58 9.06 51.48 6.49
CA ARG A 58 7.61 51.31 6.81
C ARG A 58 6.49 51.39 5.73
N SER A 59 5.51 50.47 5.91
CA SER A 59 4.11 50.41 5.42
C SER A 59 3.18 51.41 6.17
N PRO A 60 1.82 51.52 5.92
CA PRO A 60 0.89 50.66 5.14
C PRO A 60 -0.20 51.41 4.30
N CYS A 61 -1.15 50.68 3.66
CA CYS A 61 -2.63 50.88 3.76
C CYS A 61 -3.48 50.12 2.68
N HIS A 62 -4.81 50.14 2.88
CA HIS A 62 -5.92 49.45 2.17
C HIS A 62 -6.12 49.89 0.68
N LEU A 63 -7.03 49.36 -0.18
CA LEU A 63 -8.45 48.98 0.00
C LEU A 63 -9.05 48.14 -1.20
N HIS A 64 -10.22 47.51 -0.99
CA HIS A 64 -11.21 46.81 -1.87
C HIS A 64 -11.01 46.51 -3.39
N GLY A 65 -11.62 45.38 -3.83
CA GLY A 65 -11.99 45.09 -5.24
C GLY A 65 -12.05 43.57 -5.58
N LEU A 66 -13.02 42.79 -5.10
CA LEU A 66 -14.27 42.41 -5.82
C LEU A 66 -14.13 42.15 -7.33
N TRP A 67 -14.38 40.91 -7.78
CA TRP A 67 -15.07 40.57 -9.05
C TRP A 67 -15.51 39.08 -9.07
N GLN A 68 -16.80 38.84 -9.32
CA GLN A 68 -17.39 37.58 -9.81
C GLN A 68 -18.58 37.94 -10.76
N PRO A 69 -19.47 37.03 -11.20
CA PRO A 69 -19.49 36.53 -12.58
C PRO A 69 -20.75 36.96 -13.35
N PRO A 70 -20.88 36.59 -14.64
CA PRO A 70 -22.14 36.68 -15.36
C PRO A 70 -22.95 35.36 -15.34
N ARG A 71 -24.28 35.49 -15.31
CA ARG A 71 -25.26 34.44 -15.67
C ARG A 71 -26.47 35.07 -16.38
N ASP A 72 -26.85 34.41 -17.48
CA ASP A 72 -28.21 34.10 -17.96
C ASP A 72 -29.26 35.19 -18.31
N ALA A 73 -29.95 34.94 -19.46
CA ALA A 73 -31.27 35.46 -19.93
C ALA A 73 -31.39 36.97 -20.30
N THR A 74 -32.22 37.43 -21.25
CA THR A 74 -33.49 36.97 -21.87
C THR A 74 -33.58 37.38 -23.36
N ALA A 75 -34.48 36.91 -24.26
CA ALA A 75 -35.38 35.76 -24.42
C ALA A 75 -36.11 35.88 -25.81
N LEU A 76 -37.31 35.27 -25.98
CA LEU A 76 -38.33 35.49 -27.04
C LEU A 76 -38.05 35.05 -28.50
N SER A 77 -38.54 33.88 -28.92
CA SER A 77 -39.69 33.69 -29.84
C SER A 77 -39.82 32.24 -30.37
N THR A 78 -40.95 31.93 -31.01
CA THR A 78 -41.44 30.62 -31.53
C THR A 78 -42.26 30.90 -32.82
N PRO A 79 -42.75 29.94 -33.65
CA PRO A 79 -42.89 28.47 -33.47
C PRO A 79 -42.53 27.61 -34.73
N GLU A 80 -43.19 26.44 -34.87
CA GLU A 80 -43.52 25.68 -36.12
C GLU A 80 -42.69 24.46 -36.61
N GLU A 81 -43.34 23.28 -36.48
CA GLU A 81 -43.72 22.33 -37.55
C GLU A 81 -42.74 21.30 -38.24
N VAL A 82 -43.15 20.01 -38.14
CA VAL A 82 -43.43 19.06 -39.28
C VAL A 82 -42.32 18.22 -39.98
N LEU A 83 -42.44 16.87 -39.83
CA LEU A 83 -42.04 15.77 -40.77
C LEU A 83 -40.53 15.61 -41.15
N SER A 84 -40.01 14.54 -41.80
CA SER A 84 -40.32 13.09 -41.89
C SER A 84 -39.15 12.31 -42.57
N GLY A 85 -39.26 10.97 -42.69
CA GLY A 85 -38.42 10.10 -43.56
C GLY A 85 -37.19 9.46 -42.87
N THR A 86 -36.71 8.24 -43.15
CA THR A 86 -36.60 7.38 -44.37
C THR A 86 -35.71 7.96 -45.48
N ALA A 87 -34.78 7.24 -46.12
CA ALA A 87 -34.43 5.80 -46.11
C ALA A 87 -32.89 5.63 -46.24
N ASP A 88 -32.23 4.59 -45.72
CA ASP A 88 -31.98 3.29 -46.36
C ASP A 88 -31.47 3.33 -47.83
N VAL A 89 -30.22 2.93 -48.05
CA VAL A 89 -29.67 2.53 -49.36
C VAL A 89 -28.67 1.38 -49.17
N SER A 90 -29.00 0.24 -49.77
CA SER A 90 -28.19 -0.99 -49.77
C SER A 90 -26.95 -0.92 -50.67
N GLY A 91 -25.88 -1.65 -50.31
CA GLY A 91 -24.69 -1.83 -51.16
C GLY A 91 -24.04 -3.20 -50.96
N ALA A 92 -24.62 -4.26 -51.52
CA ALA A 92 -24.09 -5.63 -51.43
C ALA A 92 -23.60 -6.13 -52.80
N PHE A 93 -22.46 -6.82 -52.82
CA PHE A 93 -22.08 -7.77 -53.86
C PHE A 93 -21.26 -8.93 -53.27
N ALA A 94 -21.12 -10.03 -54.03
CA ALA A 94 -21.15 -11.38 -53.47
C ALA A 94 -19.85 -12.20 -53.60
N PHE A 95 -19.70 -13.14 -52.65
CA PHE A 95 -19.10 -14.49 -52.76
C PHE A 95 -17.92 -14.76 -53.71
N LEU A 96 -16.86 -15.38 -53.16
CA LEU A 96 -16.29 -16.64 -53.71
C LEU A 96 -15.48 -17.44 -52.66
N HIS A 97 -15.54 -18.77 -52.77
CA HIS A 97 -14.91 -19.82 -51.96
C HIS A 97 -14.93 -21.11 -52.83
N PRO A 98 -14.25 -22.23 -52.51
CA PRO A 98 -13.13 -22.48 -51.57
C PRO A 98 -11.95 -23.28 -52.18
N CYS A 99 -10.85 -23.50 -51.43
CA CYS A 99 -9.86 -24.59 -51.59
C CYS A 99 -8.87 -24.67 -50.38
N SER A 100 -8.10 -25.75 -50.11
CA SER A 100 -8.53 -27.15 -49.84
C SER A 100 -7.44 -28.11 -49.26
N ALA A 101 -6.20 -27.69 -48.96
CA ALA A 101 -5.07 -28.60 -48.61
C ALA A 101 -4.30 -28.22 -47.31
N ALA A 102 -3.47 -29.06 -46.66
CA ALA A 102 -3.48 -30.49 -46.30
C ALA A 102 -2.06 -30.95 -45.82
N PHE A 103 -1.78 -30.83 -44.51
CA PHE A 103 -0.88 -31.70 -43.73
C PHE A 103 0.69 -31.67 -44.02
N PRO A 104 1.59 -32.37 -43.26
CA PRO A 104 2.73 -31.69 -42.59
C PRO A 104 4.15 -32.25 -42.92
N LEU A 105 5.05 -32.33 -41.90
CA LEU A 105 6.44 -32.89 -41.84
C LEU A 105 7.58 -31.83 -42.08
N THR A 106 8.80 -31.87 -41.50
CA THR A 106 9.40 -32.60 -40.34
C THR A 106 10.71 -31.94 -39.81
N LEU A 107 11.06 -32.27 -38.55
CA LEU A 107 12.40 -32.37 -37.91
C LEU A 107 13.72 -31.98 -38.65
N THR A 108 14.54 -31.18 -37.97
CA THR A 108 15.96 -31.46 -37.58
C THR A 108 16.30 -30.60 -36.34
N SER A 109 16.71 -31.10 -35.17
CA SER A 109 17.87 -31.94 -34.80
C SER A 109 19.12 -31.14 -34.42
N LEU A 110 19.43 -31.05 -33.11
CA LEU A 110 20.80 -31.03 -32.58
C LEU A 110 20.79 -31.36 -31.08
N ALA A 111 21.41 -32.49 -30.68
CA ALA A 111 21.52 -32.91 -29.28
C ALA A 111 22.72 -33.85 -29.05
N SER A 112 23.67 -33.41 -28.21
CA SER A 112 24.74 -34.17 -27.52
C SER A 112 25.61 -33.15 -26.77
N SER A 113 26.34 -33.43 -25.68
CA SER A 113 26.59 -34.65 -24.89
C SER A 113 26.61 -34.23 -23.39
N PHE A 114 26.32 -35.07 -22.39
CA PHE A 114 27.27 -36.04 -21.81
C PHE A 114 26.56 -37.10 -20.93
N ARG A 115 27.27 -38.17 -20.57
CA ARG A 115 26.74 -39.34 -19.84
C ARG A 115 27.72 -39.87 -18.78
N GLY A 116 27.19 -40.45 -17.69
CA GLY A 116 27.95 -41.16 -16.64
C GLY A 116 27.93 -40.44 -15.27
N ARG A 117 27.97 -41.13 -14.13
CA ARG A 117 28.17 -42.57 -13.83
C ARG A 117 27.21 -43.06 -12.71
N HIS A 118 27.21 -44.37 -12.42
CA HIS A 118 26.39 -45.05 -11.40
C HIS A 118 27.14 -45.31 -10.09
N MET A 119 26.39 -45.29 -8.97
CA MET A 119 26.58 -46.06 -7.71
C MET A 119 27.85 -45.81 -6.84
N PRO A 120 27.87 -46.28 -5.56
CA PRO A 120 26.81 -46.90 -4.75
C PRO A 120 26.48 -46.14 -3.43
N VAL A 121 25.51 -46.66 -2.67
CA VAL A 121 25.23 -46.29 -1.26
C VAL A 121 26.17 -47.07 -0.33
N LEU A 122 26.55 -46.47 0.81
CA LEU A 122 27.00 -47.22 2.00
C LEU A 122 26.38 -46.66 3.28
N SER A 123 26.21 -47.54 4.26
CA SER A 123 25.45 -47.33 5.50
C SER A 123 26.35 -47.22 6.73
N THR A 124 25.93 -46.44 7.73
CA THR A 124 25.90 -46.86 9.14
C THR A 124 25.11 -45.86 9.99
N PHE A 125 24.12 -46.33 10.75
CA PHE A 125 23.63 -45.66 11.95
C PHE A 125 23.17 -46.70 12.98
N SER A 126 24.03 -46.97 13.96
CA SER A 126 23.66 -47.51 15.27
C SER A 126 23.05 -46.38 16.13
N GLY A 127 22.24 -46.65 17.15
CA GLY A 127 21.83 -47.96 17.67
C GLY A 127 21.59 -47.96 19.19
N SER A 128 20.69 -47.11 19.67
CA SER A 128 20.24 -47.04 21.08
C SER A 128 18.85 -46.36 21.10
N SER A 129 17.80 -46.88 21.76
CA SER A 129 17.67 -47.24 23.18
C SER A 129 17.74 -45.99 24.09
N CYS A 130 16.79 -45.69 24.98
CA CYS A 130 15.63 -46.49 25.44
C CYS A 130 14.38 -45.64 25.80
N ARG A 131 13.38 -46.34 26.34
CA ARG A 131 12.08 -45.89 26.86
C ARG A 131 12.18 -44.72 27.85
N GLU A 132 11.15 -43.87 27.85
CA GLU A 132 10.29 -43.70 29.04
C GLU A 132 8.89 -43.23 28.59
N GLY A 133 7.87 -43.31 29.46
CA GLY A 133 6.47 -43.06 29.08
C GLY A 133 5.72 -42.29 30.17
N PHE A 134 4.77 -41.43 29.76
CA PHE A 134 3.96 -40.62 30.66
C PHE A 134 2.47 -40.56 30.27
N SER A 135 1.66 -40.14 31.25
CA SER A 135 0.21 -40.37 31.32
C SER A 135 -0.65 -39.59 30.31
N VAL A 136 -1.88 -40.08 30.14
CA VAL A 136 -2.97 -39.42 29.40
C VAL A 136 -3.25 -38.03 29.98
N GLY A 137 -3.13 -36.99 29.15
CA GLY A 137 -3.38 -35.61 29.57
C GLY A 137 -2.95 -34.52 28.58
N GLY A 138 -3.06 -34.73 27.26
CA GLY A 138 -2.46 -33.78 26.31
C GLY A 138 -2.73 -34.00 24.82
N GLY A 139 -3.96 -34.30 24.40
CA GLY A 139 -4.30 -34.53 22.98
C GLY A 139 -3.79 -33.44 22.02
N GLY A 140 -3.98 -32.16 22.37
CA GLY A 140 -3.51 -31.04 21.54
C GLY A 140 -1.98 -30.94 21.39
N ARG A 141 -1.19 -31.36 22.39
CA ARG A 141 0.28 -31.30 22.32
C ARG A 141 0.87 -32.47 21.53
N LEU A 142 0.25 -33.65 21.60
CA LEU A 142 0.60 -34.78 20.75
C LEU A 142 0.30 -34.48 19.27
N LEU A 143 -0.86 -33.87 18.98
CA LEU A 143 -1.22 -33.51 17.61
C LEU A 143 -0.35 -32.37 17.03
N SER A 144 -0.01 -31.33 17.81
CA SER A 144 0.94 -30.31 17.35
C SER A 144 2.33 -30.90 17.12
N SER A 145 2.79 -31.80 18.00
CA SER A 145 4.05 -32.52 17.83
C SER A 145 4.04 -33.46 16.62
N MET A 146 2.91 -34.09 16.30
CA MET A 146 2.75 -34.86 15.06
C MET A 146 2.80 -33.98 13.82
N ALA A 147 2.09 -32.84 13.79
CA ALA A 147 2.12 -31.91 12.65
C ALA A 147 3.53 -31.33 12.43
N GLU A 148 4.22 -30.93 13.51
CA GLU A 148 5.62 -30.49 13.48
C GLU A 148 6.57 -31.61 13.04
N THR A 149 6.35 -32.84 13.51
CA THR A 149 7.13 -34.02 13.08
C THR A 149 6.92 -34.33 11.61
N VAL A 150 5.70 -34.25 11.08
CA VAL A 150 5.39 -34.44 9.65
C VAL A 150 6.02 -33.33 8.81
N GLY A 151 5.93 -32.07 9.24
CA GLY A 151 6.63 -30.95 8.59
C GLY A 151 8.15 -31.16 8.56
N ASN A 152 8.73 -31.64 9.68
CA ASN A 152 10.15 -31.96 9.78
C ASN A 152 10.55 -33.23 9.00
N LEU A 153 9.63 -34.19 8.82
CA LEU A 153 9.85 -35.37 7.97
C LEU A 153 9.85 -34.97 6.49
N CYS A 154 8.89 -34.14 6.06
CA CYS A 154 8.87 -33.56 4.72
C CYS A 154 10.13 -32.73 4.44
N ARG A 155 10.56 -31.89 5.39
CA ARG A 155 11.83 -31.14 5.31
C ARG A 155 13.07 -32.05 5.23
N LYS A 156 13.05 -33.25 5.84
CA LYS A 156 14.15 -34.23 5.76
C LYS A 156 14.14 -35.10 4.50
N MET A 157 12.98 -35.33 3.86
CA MET A 157 12.89 -36.15 2.65
C MET A 157 13.41 -35.44 1.39
N HIS A 158 13.61 -34.12 1.41
CA HIS A 158 14.12 -33.34 0.28
C HIS A 158 15.39 -32.54 0.63
N GLY A 159 16.51 -33.25 0.79
CA GLY A 159 17.83 -32.66 0.65
C GLY A 159 18.16 -32.41 -0.83
N GLY A 160 17.51 -31.43 -1.47
CA GLY A 160 17.66 -31.13 -2.89
C GLY A 160 16.83 -29.95 -3.37
N GLU A 161 17.36 -29.25 -4.38
CA GLU A 161 16.99 -27.91 -4.85
C GLU A 161 15.50 -27.66 -5.18
N GLY A 162 15.06 -26.43 -4.88
CA GLY A 162 13.66 -25.98 -4.82
C GLY A 162 12.80 -26.09 -6.08
N PHE A 163 11.49 -26.28 -5.84
CA PHE A 163 10.42 -26.21 -6.85
C PHE A 163 9.26 -25.31 -6.42
N ASP A 164 8.84 -24.45 -7.35
CA ASP A 164 8.12 -23.18 -7.20
C ASP A 164 6.77 -23.10 -6.47
N THR A 165 6.46 -21.88 -6.01
CA THR A 165 5.10 -21.37 -5.78
C THR A 165 4.30 -21.32 -7.09
N LEU A 166 3.55 -22.39 -7.39
CA LEU A 166 2.62 -22.43 -8.51
C LEU A 166 1.19 -22.11 -8.04
N THR A 167 0.82 -20.83 -8.09
CA THR A 167 -0.59 -20.40 -7.98
C THR A 167 -1.37 -20.66 -9.29
N LEU A 168 -0.68 -20.97 -10.38
CA LEU A 168 -1.23 -21.22 -11.72
C LEU A 168 -0.45 -22.31 -12.47
N ASP A 169 -0.58 -23.59 -12.06
CA ASP A 169 -0.45 -24.72 -13.01
C ASP A 169 -1.05 -26.07 -12.53
N LEU A 170 -2.06 -26.05 -11.66
CA LEU A 170 -2.79 -27.26 -11.23
C LEU A 170 -3.89 -27.73 -12.22
N PHE A 171 -3.98 -27.10 -13.40
CA PHE A 171 -5.05 -27.35 -14.39
C PHE A 171 -4.64 -28.26 -15.56
N SER A 172 -3.37 -28.66 -15.67
CA SER A 172 -2.83 -29.32 -16.88
C SER A 172 -2.69 -30.85 -16.79
N ARG A 173 -2.77 -31.47 -15.59
CA ARG A 173 -2.58 -32.93 -15.40
C ARG A 173 -3.41 -33.56 -14.26
N ALA A 174 -4.71 -33.77 -14.50
CA ALA A 174 -5.55 -34.75 -13.79
C ALA A 174 -6.77 -35.13 -14.68
N PRO A 175 -7.34 -36.34 -14.56
CA PRO A 175 -8.44 -36.79 -15.44
C PRO A 175 -9.79 -36.12 -15.09
N SER A 176 -10.72 -36.16 -16.04
CA SER A 176 -12.07 -35.60 -15.91
C SER A 176 -12.96 -36.40 -14.93
N PRO A 177 -13.89 -35.73 -14.21
CA PRO A 177 -14.87 -36.41 -13.37
C PRO A 177 -15.98 -37.04 -14.21
N ALA A 178 -16.07 -38.37 -14.20
CA ALA A 178 -17.24 -39.09 -14.68
C ALA A 178 -18.30 -39.21 -13.55
N PRO A 179 -19.61 -39.10 -13.85
CA PRO A 179 -20.65 -39.20 -12.82
C PRO A 179 -20.83 -40.64 -12.32
N CYS A 180 -20.76 -40.83 -11.00
CA CYS A 180 -20.95 -42.13 -10.36
C CYS A 180 -22.41 -42.61 -10.47
N SER A 181 -22.66 -43.66 -11.25
CA SER A 181 -23.90 -44.44 -11.22
C SER A 181 -23.62 -45.85 -10.70
N TYR A 182 -24.51 -46.36 -9.83
CA TYR A 182 -24.32 -47.64 -9.14
C TYR A 182 -24.69 -48.83 -10.03
N SER A 183 -23.81 -49.83 -10.11
CA SER A 183 -24.19 -51.22 -10.41
C SER A 183 -23.19 -52.22 -9.79
N LYS A 184 -23.64 -53.46 -9.55
CA LYS A 184 -22.90 -54.52 -8.81
C LYS A 184 -22.32 -55.60 -9.77
N PRO A 185 -21.42 -56.49 -9.30
CA PRO A 185 -20.29 -56.94 -10.13
C PRO A 185 -20.52 -58.16 -11.02
N ALA A 186 -19.72 -58.24 -12.09
CA ALA A 186 -19.49 -59.45 -12.89
C ALA A 186 -18.25 -60.24 -12.42
N LYS A 187 -18.14 -61.50 -12.83
CA LYS A 187 -17.19 -62.50 -12.27
C LYS A 187 -15.80 -62.47 -12.93
N ARG A 188 -14.78 -62.87 -12.16
CA ARG A 188 -13.43 -63.22 -12.67
C ARG A 188 -13.46 -64.48 -13.55
N PRO A 189 -12.58 -64.60 -14.56
CA PRO A 189 -11.92 -65.87 -14.89
C PRO A 189 -10.65 -66.07 -14.03
N ARG A 190 -10.28 -67.33 -13.76
CA ARG A 190 -8.91 -67.72 -13.35
C ARG A 190 -8.17 -68.22 -14.59
N VAL A 191 -6.86 -68.01 -14.62
CA VAL A 191 -5.89 -68.97 -15.18
C VAL A 191 -4.73 -69.03 -14.19
N ASP A 192 -4.33 -70.24 -13.78
CA ASP A 192 -3.25 -70.47 -12.83
C ASP A 192 -1.91 -70.69 -13.56
N GLY A 193 -0.79 -70.31 -12.95
CA GLY A 193 0.56 -70.46 -13.52
C GLY A 193 1.62 -69.85 -12.60
N ALA A 194 2.22 -70.66 -11.74
CA ALA A 194 3.03 -70.18 -10.62
C ALA A 194 4.55 -70.27 -10.85
N VAL A 195 5.26 -69.20 -10.50
CA VAL A 195 6.64 -69.24 -10.00
C VAL A 195 6.70 -68.31 -8.79
N THR A 196 7.28 -68.77 -7.68
CA THR A 196 7.39 -68.01 -6.43
C THR A 196 8.79 -67.44 -6.22
N MET A 197 8.86 -66.19 -5.75
CA MET A 197 9.75 -65.69 -4.67
C MET A 197 9.90 -64.17 -4.76
N GLY A 198 9.89 -63.50 -3.60
CA GLY A 198 10.09 -62.04 -3.47
C GLY A 198 8.86 -61.30 -2.97
N LYS A 199 8.95 -60.75 -1.76
CA LYS A 199 7.91 -59.87 -1.19
C LYS A 199 8.14 -58.43 -1.65
N ASP A 200 7.28 -57.91 -2.51
CA ASP A 200 6.85 -56.52 -2.38
C ASP A 200 5.69 -56.50 -1.36
N GLU A 201 6.02 -56.28 -0.09
CA GLU A 201 5.01 -55.88 0.88
C GLU A 201 4.56 -54.46 0.57
N ASP A 202 3.30 -54.34 0.18
CA ASP A 202 2.63 -53.12 -0.24
C ASP A 202 2.86 -52.00 0.79
N ARG A 203 3.79 -51.08 0.49
CA ARG A 203 4.15 -49.94 1.36
C ARG A 203 3.07 -48.86 1.27
N GLN A 204 1.88 -49.21 1.74
CA GLN A 204 0.72 -48.35 1.83
C GLN A 204 1.08 -47.12 2.66
N ASN A 205 0.83 -45.95 2.08
CA ASN A 205 1.25 -44.68 2.63
C ASN A 205 0.50 -44.39 3.94
N PRO A 206 1.18 -44.17 5.09
CA PRO A 206 0.48 -43.94 6.37
C PRO A 206 -0.41 -42.70 6.35
N PHE A 207 -0.15 -41.73 5.47
CA PHE A 207 -0.97 -40.53 5.32
C PHE A 207 -2.32 -40.79 4.61
N ASP A 208 -2.45 -41.87 3.84
CA ASP A 208 -3.69 -42.22 3.14
C ASP A 208 -4.75 -42.83 4.09
N PHE A 209 -4.38 -43.12 5.35
CA PHE A 209 -5.27 -43.62 6.42
C PHE A 209 -5.74 -42.53 7.41
N LEU A 210 -5.31 -41.28 7.25
CA LEU A 210 -5.75 -40.19 8.12
C LEU A 210 -7.22 -39.84 7.86
N SER A 211 -8.00 -39.61 8.93
CA SER A 211 -9.36 -39.09 8.80
C SER A 211 -9.35 -37.66 8.24
N GLU A 212 -10.45 -37.27 7.60
CA GLU A 212 -10.62 -35.92 7.05
C GLU A 212 -10.45 -34.84 8.15
N GLU A 213 -10.90 -35.12 9.38
CA GLU A 213 -10.70 -34.29 10.56
C GLU A 213 -9.22 -34.05 10.89
N ILE A 214 -8.39 -35.09 10.85
CA ILE A 214 -6.94 -34.97 11.10
C ILE A 214 -6.26 -34.25 9.93
N LEU A 215 -6.68 -34.52 8.68
CA LEU A 215 -6.19 -33.80 7.51
C LEU A 215 -6.56 -32.31 7.56
N PHE A 216 -7.74 -31.94 8.06
CA PHE A 216 -8.14 -30.55 8.28
C PHE A 216 -7.28 -29.88 9.37
N LEU A 217 -7.08 -30.53 10.52
CA LEU A 217 -6.19 -30.01 11.58
C LEU A 217 -4.73 -29.82 11.09
N ILE A 218 -4.26 -30.68 10.18
CA ILE A 218 -2.98 -30.50 9.48
C ILE A 218 -3.05 -29.32 8.50
N LEU A 219 -4.11 -29.17 7.72
CA LEU A 219 -4.30 -28.06 6.76
C LEU A 219 -4.43 -26.69 7.44
N ASP A 220 -5.04 -26.63 8.63
CA ASP A 220 -5.06 -25.47 9.53
C ASP A 220 -3.64 -25.13 9.99
N SER A 221 -2.92 -26.13 10.52
CA SER A 221 -1.53 -25.99 10.98
C SER A 221 -0.55 -25.58 9.87
N LEU A 222 -0.85 -25.93 8.61
CA LEU A 222 -0.06 -25.62 7.42
C LEU A 222 -0.50 -24.33 6.69
N GLU A 223 -1.53 -23.63 7.14
CA GLU A 223 -2.05 -22.44 6.45
C GLU A 223 -1.03 -21.29 6.37
N SER A 224 -0.14 -21.19 7.36
CA SER A 224 0.94 -20.20 7.42
C SER A 224 2.16 -20.51 6.53
N GLU A 225 2.32 -21.75 6.04
CA GLU A 225 3.48 -22.16 5.22
C GLU A 225 3.06 -22.82 3.88
N PRO A 226 2.94 -22.03 2.78
CA PRO A 226 2.56 -22.54 1.46
C PRO A 226 3.47 -23.65 0.92
N LEU A 227 4.78 -23.59 1.23
CA LEU A 227 5.76 -24.62 0.87
C LEU A 227 5.49 -25.95 1.58
N SER A 228 5.07 -25.90 2.85
CA SER A 228 4.76 -27.08 3.66
C SER A 228 3.41 -27.67 3.27
N LYS A 229 2.40 -26.83 2.93
CA LYS A 229 1.14 -27.25 2.29
C LYS A 229 1.39 -27.94 0.93
N LYS A 230 2.28 -27.39 0.08
CA LYS A 230 2.70 -28.04 -1.19
C LYS A 230 3.45 -29.36 -0.95
N SER A 231 4.37 -29.41 0.01
CA SER A 231 5.16 -30.61 0.32
C SER A 231 4.27 -31.76 0.81
N PHE A 232 3.29 -31.46 1.67
CA PHE A 232 2.33 -32.46 2.13
C PHE A 232 1.44 -32.99 0.98
N SER A 233 1.12 -32.15 -0.01
CA SER A 233 0.37 -32.57 -1.21
C SER A 233 1.07 -33.60 -2.09
N LEU A 234 2.40 -33.73 -1.98
CA LEU A 234 3.19 -34.72 -2.73
C LEU A 234 3.25 -36.09 -2.03
N VAL A 235 2.84 -36.18 -0.76
CA VAL A 235 3.00 -37.37 0.10
C VAL A 235 1.70 -37.87 0.73
N CYS A 236 0.54 -37.38 0.29
CA CYS A 236 -0.77 -37.80 0.78
C CYS A 236 -1.78 -37.76 -0.37
N ARG A 237 -2.39 -38.90 -0.72
CA ARG A 237 -3.23 -39.03 -1.92
C ARG A 237 -4.64 -38.47 -1.71
N SER A 238 -5.14 -38.52 -0.48
CA SER A 238 -6.38 -37.87 -0.03
C SER A 238 -6.23 -36.34 0.14
N PHE A 239 -5.00 -35.81 0.15
CA PHE A 239 -4.74 -34.38 0.37
C PHE A 239 -5.56 -33.47 -0.54
N TYR A 240 -5.61 -33.73 -1.86
CA TYR A 240 -6.30 -32.81 -2.77
C TYR A 240 -7.82 -32.82 -2.59
N THR A 241 -8.40 -33.90 -2.05
CA THR A 241 -9.81 -33.96 -1.65
C THR A 241 -10.03 -33.22 -0.33
N ALA A 242 -9.17 -33.44 0.67
CA ALA A 242 -9.25 -32.70 1.94
C ALA A 242 -9.03 -31.19 1.73
N GLU A 243 -8.05 -30.79 0.92
CA GLU A 243 -7.76 -29.38 0.55
C GLU A 243 -8.90 -28.74 -0.24
N SER A 244 -9.58 -29.52 -1.09
CA SER A 244 -10.80 -29.13 -1.82
C SER A 244 -11.95 -28.78 -0.85
N CYS A 245 -12.19 -29.63 0.17
CA CYS A 245 -13.23 -29.44 1.17
C CYS A 245 -12.85 -28.45 2.30
N HIS A 246 -11.55 -28.27 2.56
CA HIS A 246 -11.02 -27.38 3.59
C HIS A 246 -11.09 -25.91 3.15
N ARG A 247 -10.63 -25.59 1.93
CA ARG A 247 -10.40 -24.22 1.47
C ARG A 247 -11.66 -23.33 1.53
N ARG A 248 -11.59 -22.30 2.38
CA ARG A 248 -12.67 -21.31 2.59
C ARG A 248 -12.57 -20.05 1.73
N GLU A 249 -11.39 -19.72 1.20
CA GLU A 249 -11.15 -18.49 0.43
C GLU A 249 -10.56 -18.76 -0.96
N LEU A 250 -11.04 -18.00 -1.95
CA LEU A 250 -10.45 -17.88 -3.29
C LEU A 250 -10.11 -16.43 -3.62
N THR A 251 -8.88 -16.22 -4.12
CA THR A 251 -8.33 -14.94 -4.59
C THR A 251 -7.86 -15.06 -6.06
N PRO A 252 -8.77 -15.20 -7.04
CA PRO A 252 -8.40 -15.48 -8.43
C PRO A 252 -7.79 -14.24 -9.10
N LEU A 253 -6.76 -14.46 -9.93
CA LEU A 253 -6.18 -13.42 -10.80
C LEU A 253 -6.84 -13.34 -12.18
N ARG A 254 -7.65 -14.34 -12.57
CA ARG A 254 -8.31 -14.42 -13.88
C ARG A 254 -9.70 -15.02 -13.76
N SER A 255 -10.72 -14.26 -14.15
CA SER A 255 -12.14 -14.64 -14.06
C SER A 255 -12.52 -15.84 -14.92
N GLY A 256 -11.91 -16.00 -16.10
CA GLY A 256 -12.14 -17.15 -16.99
C GLY A 256 -11.73 -18.53 -16.41
N LEU A 257 -10.91 -18.56 -15.36
CA LEU A 257 -10.57 -19.80 -14.64
C LEU A 257 -11.49 -20.08 -13.45
N LEU A 258 -12.36 -19.12 -13.08
CA LEU A 258 -13.20 -19.22 -11.90
C LEU A 258 -14.18 -20.40 -11.94
N PRO A 259 -14.89 -20.72 -13.05
CA PRO A 259 -15.80 -21.87 -13.08
C PRO A 259 -15.10 -23.21 -12.76
N ALA A 260 -13.87 -23.40 -13.27
CA ALA A 260 -13.07 -24.60 -12.99
C ALA A 260 -12.51 -24.62 -11.57
N ALA A 261 -12.22 -23.46 -10.97
CA ALA A 261 -11.85 -23.36 -9.56
C ALA A 261 -13.05 -23.63 -8.63
N LEU A 262 -14.23 -23.06 -8.92
CA LEU A 262 -15.46 -23.27 -8.14
C LEU A 262 -15.88 -24.74 -8.13
N ALA A 263 -15.80 -25.41 -9.29
CA ALA A 263 -16.07 -26.86 -9.38
C ALA A 263 -15.08 -27.72 -8.57
N ARG A 264 -13.89 -27.20 -8.25
CA ARG A 264 -12.89 -27.86 -7.40
C ARG A 264 -13.01 -27.52 -5.91
N TYR A 265 -13.58 -26.36 -5.55
CA TYR A 265 -13.60 -25.87 -4.16
C TYR A 265 -15.05 -25.55 -3.71
N PRO A 266 -15.85 -26.59 -3.38
CA PRO A 266 -17.28 -26.42 -3.06
C PRO A 266 -17.52 -25.77 -1.70
N SER A 267 -16.55 -25.79 -0.80
CA SER A 267 -16.66 -25.25 0.57
C SER A 267 -16.30 -23.76 0.70
N VAL A 268 -16.14 -23.04 -0.41
CA VAL A 268 -15.65 -21.65 -0.40
C VAL A 268 -16.71 -20.70 0.14
N GLU A 269 -16.34 -19.94 1.17
CA GLU A 269 -17.18 -18.96 1.87
C GLU A 269 -16.80 -17.52 1.51
N LYS A 270 -15.57 -17.27 1.03
CA LYS A 270 -15.10 -15.95 0.57
C LYS A 270 -14.50 -16.02 -0.84
N VAL A 271 -14.96 -15.14 -1.72
CA VAL A 271 -14.42 -14.97 -3.09
C VAL A 271 -13.99 -13.53 -3.30
N ASP A 272 -12.68 -13.30 -3.28
CA ASP A 272 -12.05 -11.98 -3.51
C ASP A 272 -11.60 -11.87 -4.96
N LEU A 273 -12.35 -11.09 -5.74
CA LEU A 273 -12.09 -10.74 -7.14
C LEU A 273 -11.48 -9.34 -7.27
N SER A 274 -11.03 -8.69 -6.19
CA SER A 274 -10.38 -7.37 -6.24
C SER A 274 -9.06 -7.34 -7.02
N LEU A 275 -8.53 -8.52 -7.37
CA LEU A 275 -7.40 -8.71 -8.30
C LEU A 275 -7.82 -9.16 -9.70
N CYS A 276 -9.09 -9.51 -9.91
CA CYS A 276 -9.69 -9.72 -11.23
C CYS A 276 -10.17 -8.37 -11.80
N PRO A 277 -9.63 -7.93 -12.95
CA PRO A 277 -9.97 -6.64 -13.57
C PRO A 277 -11.36 -6.65 -14.22
N THR A 278 -11.75 -7.81 -14.74
CA THR A 278 -12.89 -8.05 -15.60
C THR A 278 -13.64 -9.25 -15.03
N VAL A 279 -14.87 -9.02 -14.60
CA VAL A 279 -15.78 -10.03 -14.08
C VAL A 279 -17.11 -9.77 -14.75
N THR A 280 -17.54 -10.69 -15.61
CA THR A 280 -18.80 -10.59 -16.35
C THR A 280 -19.96 -11.17 -15.57
N ASP A 281 -21.19 -10.82 -15.94
CA ASP A 281 -22.39 -11.41 -15.33
C ASP A 281 -22.45 -12.94 -15.47
N THR A 282 -21.87 -13.51 -16.54
CA THR A 282 -21.71 -14.96 -16.71
C THR A 282 -20.78 -15.61 -15.67
N VAL A 283 -19.78 -14.88 -15.19
CA VAL A 283 -18.87 -15.32 -14.12
C VAL A 283 -19.57 -15.19 -12.76
N LEU A 284 -20.33 -14.12 -12.53
CA LEU A 284 -21.15 -13.97 -11.31
C LEU A 284 -22.28 -15.02 -11.23
N PHE A 285 -22.93 -15.34 -12.36
CA PHE A 285 -23.88 -16.45 -12.47
C PHE A 285 -23.23 -17.80 -12.12
N SER A 286 -21.96 -18.00 -12.51
CA SER A 286 -21.20 -19.19 -12.13
C SER A 286 -20.92 -19.24 -10.62
N VAL A 287 -20.52 -18.11 -10.02
CA VAL A 287 -20.33 -17.97 -8.56
C VAL A 287 -21.62 -18.28 -7.79
N GLY A 288 -22.73 -17.63 -8.18
CA GLY A 288 -24.03 -17.80 -7.54
C GLY A 288 -24.51 -19.26 -7.57
N ASN A 289 -24.41 -19.92 -8.73
CA ASN A 289 -24.86 -21.31 -8.86
C ASN A 289 -23.95 -22.33 -8.14
N CYS A 290 -22.63 -22.11 -8.09
CA CYS A 290 -21.72 -23.05 -7.43
C CYS A 290 -21.72 -22.92 -5.90
N LEU A 291 -21.86 -21.71 -5.35
CA LEU A 291 -21.65 -21.43 -3.92
C LEU A 291 -22.94 -21.05 -3.16
N ARG A 292 -24.11 -21.47 -3.65
CA ARG A 292 -25.45 -21.16 -3.10
C ARG A 292 -25.54 -21.23 -1.57
N SER A 293 -25.01 -22.31 -0.99
CA SER A 293 -25.07 -22.58 0.45
C SER A 293 -23.84 -22.11 1.23
N SER A 294 -22.71 -21.84 0.58
CA SER A 294 -21.43 -21.55 1.24
C SER A 294 -21.04 -20.08 1.23
N LEU A 295 -21.35 -19.32 0.16
CA LEU A 295 -20.85 -17.95 0.00
C LEU A 295 -21.36 -17.01 1.11
N ARG A 296 -20.41 -16.43 1.85
CA ARG A 296 -20.64 -15.40 2.87
C ARG A 296 -20.07 -14.04 2.49
N SER A 297 -18.98 -13.99 1.72
CA SER A 297 -18.25 -12.75 1.42
C SER A 297 -17.81 -12.70 -0.04
N ILE A 298 -18.09 -11.59 -0.72
CA ILE A 298 -17.62 -11.35 -2.09
C ILE A 298 -17.02 -9.94 -2.23
N ASP A 299 -15.82 -9.85 -2.78
CA ASP A 299 -15.15 -8.59 -3.10
C ASP A 299 -14.98 -8.43 -4.61
N LEU A 300 -15.51 -7.34 -5.16
CA LEU A 300 -15.46 -6.94 -6.56
C LEU A 300 -14.87 -5.51 -6.70
N SER A 301 -14.19 -5.02 -5.65
CA SER A 301 -13.92 -3.59 -5.42
C SER A 301 -12.95 -2.89 -6.38
N ARG A 302 -12.47 -3.62 -7.40
CA ARG A 302 -11.65 -3.14 -8.51
C ARG A 302 -11.99 -3.81 -9.85
N SER A 303 -12.98 -4.70 -9.84
CA SER A 303 -13.46 -5.41 -11.02
C SER A 303 -14.43 -4.53 -11.83
N LYS A 304 -14.58 -4.84 -13.11
CA LYS A 304 -15.51 -4.19 -14.04
C LYS A 304 -16.17 -5.22 -14.97
N GLY A 305 -17.21 -4.81 -15.69
CA GLY A 305 -17.86 -5.65 -16.71
C GLY A 305 -19.05 -6.49 -16.21
N PHE A 306 -19.44 -6.32 -14.94
CA PHE A 306 -20.68 -6.85 -14.39
C PHE A 306 -21.73 -5.74 -14.28
N SER A 307 -22.99 -6.13 -14.27
CA SER A 307 -24.16 -5.27 -14.18
C SER A 307 -24.99 -5.60 -12.93
N HIS A 308 -26.20 -5.02 -12.84
CA HIS A 308 -27.18 -5.40 -11.83
C HIS A 308 -27.57 -6.88 -11.93
N ALA A 309 -27.63 -7.47 -13.14
CA ALA A 309 -28.08 -8.84 -13.36
C ALA A 309 -27.12 -9.89 -12.76
N GLY A 310 -25.80 -9.67 -12.85
CA GLY A 310 -24.82 -10.53 -12.20
C GLY A 310 -24.86 -10.43 -10.67
N ILE A 311 -25.10 -9.23 -10.13
CA ILE A 311 -25.27 -9.03 -8.67
C ILE A 311 -26.56 -9.71 -8.19
N GLU A 312 -27.67 -9.52 -8.90
CA GLU A 312 -28.96 -10.15 -8.65
C GLU A 312 -28.84 -11.67 -8.64
N SER A 313 -28.16 -12.25 -9.63
CA SER A 313 -27.86 -13.68 -9.69
C SER A 313 -27.07 -14.18 -8.47
N VAL A 314 -26.10 -13.43 -7.96
CA VAL A 314 -25.37 -13.83 -6.74
C VAL A 314 -26.27 -13.70 -5.50
N VAL A 315 -27.00 -12.59 -5.35
CA VAL A 315 -27.81 -12.31 -4.16
C VAL A 315 -29.00 -13.28 -4.02
N GLU A 316 -29.69 -13.62 -5.11
CA GLU A 316 -30.83 -14.54 -5.06
C GLU A 316 -30.41 -16.00 -4.82
N ASN A 317 -29.21 -16.39 -5.27
CA ASN A 317 -28.68 -17.74 -5.09
C ASN A 317 -27.97 -17.95 -3.73
N CYS A 318 -27.25 -16.94 -3.23
CA CYS A 318 -26.37 -17.06 -2.06
C CYS A 318 -27.04 -16.52 -0.79
N ALA A 319 -28.03 -17.24 -0.27
CA ALA A 319 -28.81 -16.82 0.90
C ALA A 319 -27.97 -16.61 2.18
N ASN A 320 -26.76 -17.17 2.26
CA ASN A 320 -25.83 -17.03 3.38
C ASN A 320 -24.86 -15.83 3.26
N LEU A 321 -25.05 -14.94 2.27
CA LEU A 321 -24.21 -13.76 2.06
C LEU A 321 -24.33 -12.76 3.23
N VAL A 322 -23.20 -12.45 3.84
CA VAL A 322 -23.02 -11.53 4.99
C VAL A 322 -22.26 -10.27 4.57
N GLU A 323 -21.39 -10.34 3.57
CA GLU A 323 -20.48 -9.27 3.17
C GLU A 323 -20.42 -9.09 1.66
N MET A 324 -20.41 -7.84 1.19
CA MET A 324 -20.29 -7.51 -0.23
C MET A 324 -19.55 -6.18 -0.41
N ASN A 325 -18.44 -6.20 -1.15
CA ASN A 325 -17.66 -5.01 -1.49
C ASN A 325 -17.69 -4.73 -3.00
N LEU A 326 -18.45 -3.71 -3.39
CA LEU A 326 -18.67 -3.26 -4.77
C LEU A 326 -18.01 -1.89 -5.02
N SER A 327 -17.06 -1.47 -4.18
CA SER A 327 -16.40 -0.17 -4.31
C SER A 327 -15.78 0.02 -5.70
N ASN A 328 -15.71 1.26 -6.18
CA ASN A 328 -15.24 1.63 -7.53
C ASN A 328 -16.04 1.04 -8.72
N ALA A 329 -17.11 0.28 -8.49
CA ALA A 329 -18.06 -0.10 -9.53
C ALA A 329 -18.93 1.12 -9.90
N THR A 330 -18.35 2.04 -10.68
CA THR A 330 -18.93 3.35 -11.01
C THR A 330 -20.26 3.30 -11.72
N ASP A 331 -20.53 2.17 -12.38
CA ASP A 331 -21.57 2.00 -13.38
C ASP A 331 -22.83 1.33 -12.76
N LEU A 332 -22.79 1.02 -11.46
CA LEU A 332 -23.93 0.51 -10.69
C LEU A 332 -24.91 1.63 -10.36
N SER A 333 -26.13 1.49 -10.89
CA SER A 333 -27.27 2.36 -10.61
C SER A 333 -28.18 1.82 -9.51
N ASP A 334 -29.28 2.53 -9.22
CA ASP A 334 -30.31 2.09 -8.27
C ASP A 334 -30.92 0.71 -8.57
N ALA A 335 -30.87 0.22 -9.82
CA ALA A 335 -31.27 -1.14 -10.16
C ALA A 335 -30.36 -2.20 -9.50
N ALA A 336 -29.05 -1.95 -9.45
CA ALA A 336 -28.11 -2.79 -8.72
C ALA A 336 -28.32 -2.67 -7.20
N ALA A 337 -28.64 -1.48 -6.71
CA ALA A 337 -28.95 -1.28 -5.30
C ALA A 337 -30.24 -2.00 -4.86
N ALA A 338 -31.28 -2.00 -5.70
CA ALA A 338 -32.48 -2.80 -5.50
C ALA A 338 -32.19 -4.31 -5.50
N ALA A 339 -31.28 -4.78 -6.37
CA ALA A 339 -30.80 -6.17 -6.35
C ALA A 339 -30.08 -6.51 -5.04
N ILE A 340 -29.16 -5.66 -4.57
CA ILE A 340 -28.48 -5.80 -3.26
C ILE A 340 -29.50 -5.83 -2.12
N GLY A 341 -30.59 -5.07 -2.21
CA GLY A 341 -31.69 -5.07 -1.23
C GLY A 341 -32.35 -6.44 -1.02
N ARG A 342 -32.18 -7.42 -1.92
CA ARG A 342 -32.64 -8.80 -1.68
C ARG A 342 -31.75 -9.58 -0.69
N ALA A 343 -30.55 -9.10 -0.36
CA ALA A 343 -29.58 -9.75 0.52
C ALA A 343 -29.93 -9.60 2.02
N ARG A 344 -31.02 -10.24 2.47
CA ARG A 344 -31.58 -10.11 3.83
C ARG A 344 -30.63 -10.48 5.00
N ASN A 345 -29.51 -11.14 4.71
CA ASN A 345 -28.49 -11.53 5.69
C ASN A 345 -27.24 -10.62 5.68
N LEU A 346 -27.19 -9.62 4.81
CA LEU A 346 -26.04 -8.74 4.64
C LEU A 346 -25.80 -7.86 5.88
N GLU A 347 -24.60 -7.97 6.46
CA GLU A 347 -24.13 -7.19 7.61
C GLU A 347 -23.08 -6.14 7.23
N ARG A 348 -22.35 -6.31 6.11
CA ARG A 348 -21.28 -5.40 5.69
C ARG A 348 -21.36 -5.09 4.21
N LEU A 349 -21.53 -3.81 3.87
CA LEU A 349 -21.64 -3.34 2.49
C LEU A 349 -20.72 -2.15 2.22
N TRP A 350 -19.91 -2.26 1.18
CA TRP A 350 -19.08 -1.17 0.68
C TRP A 350 -19.47 -0.82 -0.76
N LEU A 351 -19.92 0.42 -0.97
CA LEU A 351 -20.32 0.99 -2.26
C LEU A 351 -19.44 2.19 -2.64
N ALA A 352 -18.24 2.32 -2.07
CA ALA A 352 -17.47 3.56 -2.18
C ALA A 352 -17.16 3.92 -3.64
N ARG A 353 -17.60 5.10 -4.11
CA ARG A 353 -17.59 5.59 -5.50
C ARG A 353 -18.59 4.93 -6.48
N CYS A 354 -19.65 4.26 -6.00
CA CYS A 354 -20.79 3.90 -6.86
C CYS A 354 -21.63 5.15 -7.16
N LYS A 355 -21.18 5.94 -8.14
CA LYS A 355 -21.68 7.32 -8.37
C LYS A 355 -23.13 7.40 -8.84
N LEU A 356 -23.67 6.33 -9.44
CA LEU A 356 -25.02 6.29 -9.99
C LEU A 356 -26.05 5.70 -9.01
N VAL A 357 -25.66 5.38 -7.78
CA VAL A 357 -26.58 5.03 -6.69
C VAL A 357 -27.06 6.32 -6.01
N THR A 358 -28.37 6.44 -5.86
CA THR A 358 -29.07 7.58 -5.27
C THR A 358 -29.77 7.23 -3.96
N ASP A 359 -30.43 8.22 -3.35
CA ASP A 359 -31.32 8.03 -2.21
C ASP A 359 -32.39 6.93 -2.43
N MET A 360 -32.82 6.68 -3.67
CA MET A 360 -33.78 5.63 -4.00
C MET A 360 -33.15 4.24 -3.85
N GLY A 361 -31.97 4.01 -4.46
CA GLY A 361 -31.27 2.74 -4.38
C GLY A 361 -30.82 2.40 -2.96
N ILE A 362 -30.27 3.39 -2.23
CA ILE A 362 -29.92 3.14 -0.82
C ILE A 362 -31.17 2.95 0.06
N GLY A 363 -32.31 3.53 -0.31
CA GLY A 363 -33.61 3.23 0.30
C GLY A 363 -34.01 1.77 0.14
N CYS A 364 -33.86 1.19 -1.05
CA CYS A 364 -34.09 -0.24 -1.29
C CYS A 364 -33.15 -1.13 -0.45
N ILE A 365 -31.86 -0.79 -0.39
CA ILE A 365 -30.88 -1.47 0.46
C ILE A 365 -31.29 -1.38 1.93
N ALA A 366 -31.64 -0.19 2.43
CA ALA A 366 -32.01 0.03 3.82
C ALA A 366 -33.25 -0.79 4.23
N VAL A 367 -34.26 -0.87 3.36
CA VAL A 367 -35.49 -1.63 3.61
C VAL A 367 -35.23 -3.15 3.65
N GLY A 368 -34.33 -3.66 2.81
CA GLY A 368 -34.06 -5.10 2.70
C GLY A 368 -32.96 -5.64 3.62
N CYS A 369 -31.86 -4.90 3.75
CA CYS A 369 -30.64 -5.32 4.46
C CYS A 369 -30.61 -4.80 5.92
N GLN A 370 -31.69 -5.05 6.68
CA GLN A 370 -31.88 -4.47 8.03
C GLN A 370 -30.84 -4.95 9.08
N LYS A 371 -30.04 -5.97 8.75
CA LYS A 371 -28.92 -6.48 9.57
C LYS A 371 -27.60 -5.74 9.36
N LEU A 372 -27.55 -4.71 8.50
CA LEU A 372 -26.33 -3.94 8.24
C LEU A 372 -25.72 -3.37 9.54
N LYS A 373 -24.49 -3.79 9.81
CA LYS A 373 -23.59 -3.32 10.88
C LYS A 373 -22.53 -2.37 10.34
N LEU A 374 -22.10 -2.55 9.09
CA LEU A 374 -21.17 -1.65 8.40
C LEU A 374 -21.74 -1.23 7.04
N LEU A 375 -21.74 0.08 6.78
CA LEU A 375 -22.11 0.66 5.50
C LEU A 375 -21.13 1.77 5.07
N CYS A 376 -20.56 1.65 3.86
CA CYS A 376 -19.65 2.65 3.30
C CYS A 376 -20.17 3.22 1.98
N LEU A 377 -20.63 4.48 2.03
CA LEU A 377 -21.14 5.28 0.90
C LEU A 377 -20.16 6.37 0.45
N LYS A 378 -18.87 6.23 0.81
CA LYS A 378 -17.84 7.24 0.52
C LYS A 378 -17.78 7.58 -0.97
N TRP A 379 -17.85 8.86 -1.35
CA TRP A 379 -17.94 9.33 -2.75
C TRP A 379 -19.20 8.88 -3.54
N CYS A 380 -20.30 8.52 -2.88
CA CYS A 380 -21.60 8.29 -3.54
C CYS A 380 -22.34 9.64 -3.65
N LEU A 381 -22.12 10.35 -4.75
CA LEU A 381 -22.57 11.73 -4.93
C LEU A 381 -24.09 11.90 -5.07
N GLY A 382 -24.84 10.82 -5.35
CA GLY A 382 -26.31 10.82 -5.39
C GLY A 382 -26.99 10.62 -4.02
N ILE A 383 -26.23 10.57 -2.93
CA ILE A 383 -26.74 10.33 -1.58
C ILE A 383 -26.84 11.65 -0.81
N SER A 384 -28.04 11.92 -0.28
CA SER A 384 -28.37 13.07 0.56
C SER A 384 -28.96 12.63 1.91
N ASP A 385 -29.52 13.57 2.66
CA ASP A 385 -30.21 13.31 3.93
C ASP A 385 -31.37 12.32 3.80
N LEU A 386 -32.04 12.25 2.64
CA LEU A 386 -33.19 11.36 2.43
C LEU A 386 -32.80 9.88 2.51
N GLY A 387 -31.80 9.46 1.74
CA GLY A 387 -31.32 8.08 1.73
C GLY A 387 -30.67 7.70 3.06
N VAL A 388 -29.96 8.63 3.68
CA VAL A 388 -29.31 8.43 4.98
C VAL A 388 -30.33 8.36 6.13
N ALA A 389 -31.42 9.13 6.09
CA ALA A 389 -32.52 8.97 7.03
C ALA A 389 -33.22 7.60 6.87
N LEU A 390 -33.42 7.11 5.65
CA LEU A 390 -33.95 5.76 5.40
C LEU A 390 -33.03 4.66 5.97
N VAL A 391 -31.71 4.78 5.77
CA VAL A 391 -30.71 3.91 6.43
C VAL A 391 -30.83 3.98 7.95
N ALA A 392 -30.83 5.18 8.53
CA ALA A 392 -30.88 5.37 9.98
C ALA A 392 -32.22 4.91 10.61
N VAL A 393 -33.31 4.91 9.85
CA VAL A 393 -34.62 4.38 10.28
C VAL A 393 -34.67 2.85 10.22
N LYS A 394 -34.10 2.21 9.18
CA LYS A 394 -34.25 0.76 8.97
C LYS A 394 -33.07 -0.08 9.49
N CYS A 395 -31.84 0.38 9.31
CA CYS A 395 -30.61 -0.35 9.68
C CYS A 395 -30.23 -0.09 11.15
N LYS A 396 -31.12 -0.42 12.10
CA LYS A 396 -30.92 -0.10 13.53
C LYS A 396 -29.75 -0.84 14.21
N GLN A 397 -29.12 -1.81 13.53
CA GLN A 397 -27.92 -2.52 14.02
C GLN A 397 -26.60 -1.87 13.58
N LEU A 398 -26.64 -0.74 12.86
CA LEU A 398 -25.47 -0.10 12.26
C LEU A 398 -24.48 0.42 13.32
N ARG A 399 -23.21 -0.03 13.20
CA ARG A 399 -22.07 0.32 14.06
C ARG A 399 -21.06 1.22 13.34
N ASN A 400 -20.84 1.00 12.04
CA ASN A 400 -19.85 1.74 11.27
C ASN A 400 -20.52 2.37 10.04
N LEU A 401 -20.53 3.70 9.96
CA LEU A 401 -21.13 4.45 8.85
C LEU A 401 -20.12 5.43 8.25
N ASN A 402 -19.90 5.32 6.94
CA ASN A 402 -19.01 6.22 6.20
C ASN A 402 -19.78 6.96 5.09
N LEU A 403 -19.99 8.25 5.31
CA LEU A 403 -20.69 9.20 4.42
C LEU A 403 -19.71 10.21 3.80
N SER A 404 -18.41 9.95 3.86
CA SER A 404 -17.37 10.89 3.41
C SER A 404 -17.55 11.26 1.93
N PHE A 405 -17.52 12.55 1.60
CA PHE A 405 -17.76 13.06 0.24
C PHE A 405 -19.14 12.64 -0.33
N THR A 406 -20.20 12.79 0.48
CA THR A 406 -21.62 12.74 0.06
C THR A 406 -22.29 14.11 0.27
N LEU A 407 -23.55 14.28 -0.13
CA LEU A 407 -24.30 15.54 -0.05
C LEU A 407 -25.16 15.66 1.22
N VAL A 408 -24.75 15.00 2.32
CA VAL A 408 -25.45 15.06 3.61
C VAL A 408 -25.23 16.40 4.34
N THR A 409 -26.28 16.89 5.00
CA THR A 409 -26.27 18.08 5.85
C THR A 409 -26.35 17.68 7.33
N GLY A 410 -26.41 18.68 8.23
CA GLY A 410 -26.70 18.40 9.64
C GLY A 410 -28.09 17.77 9.89
N ALA A 411 -29.05 17.89 8.96
CA ALA A 411 -30.36 17.26 9.09
C ALA A 411 -30.29 15.73 8.97
N GLY A 412 -29.55 15.19 7.99
CA GLY A 412 -29.27 13.76 7.91
C GLY A 412 -28.39 13.28 9.08
N LEU A 413 -27.45 14.12 9.54
CA LEU A 413 -26.63 13.83 10.71
C LEU A 413 -27.46 13.71 12.00
N GLU A 414 -28.52 14.50 12.19
CA GLU A 414 -29.40 14.39 13.36
C GLU A 414 -30.01 12.98 13.46
N VAL A 415 -30.53 12.44 12.35
CA VAL A 415 -31.12 11.10 12.32
C VAL A 415 -30.06 10.01 12.49
N VAL A 416 -28.84 10.20 11.95
CA VAL A 416 -27.71 9.28 12.14
C VAL A 416 -27.27 9.18 13.59
N LEU A 417 -27.19 10.29 14.32
CA LEU A 417 -26.76 10.30 15.72
C LEU A 417 -27.77 9.66 16.69
N GLN A 418 -29.00 9.38 16.22
CA GLN A 418 -30.02 8.59 16.93
C GLN A 418 -29.86 7.06 16.76
N LEU A 419 -28.85 6.58 16.02
CA LEU A 419 -28.58 5.14 15.89
C LEU A 419 -28.03 4.56 17.21
N PRO A 420 -28.68 3.54 17.80
CA PRO A 420 -28.41 3.12 19.19
C PRO A 420 -27.07 2.38 19.38
N TYR A 421 -26.46 1.92 18.28
CA TYR A 421 -25.21 1.15 18.29
C TYR A 421 -24.11 1.77 17.42
N LEU A 422 -24.26 3.02 16.95
CA LEU A 422 -23.26 3.64 16.08
C LEU A 422 -21.97 3.92 16.84
N GLU A 423 -20.89 3.24 16.49
CA GLU A 423 -19.56 3.32 17.12
C GLU A 423 -18.60 4.19 16.29
N ASP A 424 -18.62 4.06 14.96
CA ASP A 424 -17.74 4.79 14.04
C ASP A 424 -18.53 5.61 13.01
N LEU A 425 -18.24 6.91 12.92
CA LEU A 425 -18.84 7.81 11.94
C LEU A 425 -17.76 8.62 11.20
N ALA A 426 -17.75 8.48 9.87
CA ALA A 426 -16.80 9.17 8.99
C ALA A 426 -17.52 10.12 8.00
N LEU A 427 -17.27 11.41 8.17
CA LEU A 427 -17.84 12.56 7.47
C LEU A 427 -16.72 13.39 6.82
N VAL A 428 -15.76 12.71 6.16
CA VAL A 428 -14.58 13.37 5.58
C VAL A 428 -14.98 14.13 4.33
N GLY A 429 -14.75 15.44 4.29
CA GLY A 429 -15.09 16.31 3.16
C GLY A 429 -16.59 16.43 2.88
N CYS A 430 -17.43 16.38 3.91
CA CYS A 430 -18.87 16.61 3.80
C CYS A 430 -19.15 18.12 3.79
N LEU A 431 -19.01 18.74 2.62
CA LEU A 431 -19.09 20.20 2.43
C LEU A 431 -20.50 20.81 2.61
N CYS A 432 -21.51 20.00 2.89
CA CYS A 432 -22.90 20.44 3.13
C CYS A 432 -23.27 20.42 4.63
N ILE A 433 -22.33 20.08 5.52
CA ILE A 433 -22.50 20.20 6.98
C ILE A 433 -21.91 21.54 7.42
N ASP A 434 -22.74 22.40 8.00
CA ASP A 434 -22.42 23.76 8.43
C ASP A 434 -22.72 23.98 9.93
N ASP A 435 -22.31 25.12 10.48
CA ASP A 435 -22.58 25.42 11.90
C ASP A 435 -24.07 25.56 12.23
N GLY A 436 -24.89 26.09 11.29
CA GLY A 436 -26.32 26.32 11.51
C GLY A 436 -27.10 25.02 11.72
N SER A 437 -26.82 24.01 10.90
CA SER A 437 -27.41 22.68 11.04
C SER A 437 -26.83 21.92 12.25
N LEU A 438 -25.55 22.08 12.58
CA LEU A 438 -24.95 21.49 13.80
C LEU A 438 -25.47 22.09 15.11
N LEU A 439 -25.81 23.39 15.14
CA LEU A 439 -26.42 24.08 16.29
C LEU A 439 -27.83 23.57 16.63
N SER A 440 -28.50 22.89 15.70
CA SER A 440 -29.85 22.36 15.90
C SER A 440 -29.89 21.02 16.65
N LEU A 441 -28.74 20.32 16.77
CA LEU A 441 -28.63 18.97 17.32
C LEU A 441 -28.82 18.94 18.84
N LYS A 442 -29.87 18.23 19.31
CA LYS A 442 -30.29 18.23 20.73
C LYS A 442 -30.01 16.92 21.50
N GLN A 443 -29.75 15.81 20.82
CA GLN A 443 -29.73 14.48 21.44
C GLN A 443 -28.31 13.94 21.65
N GLU A 444 -28.01 13.45 22.85
CA GLU A 444 -26.70 12.86 23.19
C GLU A 444 -26.48 11.51 22.49
N CYS A 445 -25.40 11.39 21.70
CA CYS A 445 -24.98 10.14 21.08
C CYS A 445 -23.92 9.45 21.96
N LYS A 446 -24.33 8.39 22.67
CA LYS A 446 -23.52 7.73 23.72
C LYS A 446 -22.75 6.50 23.25
N SER A 447 -23.10 5.95 22.09
CA SER A 447 -22.43 4.81 21.46
C SER A 447 -21.17 5.20 20.68
N LEU A 448 -21.09 6.46 20.21
CA LEU A 448 -20.06 6.89 19.28
C LEU A 448 -18.67 6.95 19.94
N GLN A 449 -17.71 6.24 19.35
CA GLN A 449 -16.33 6.08 19.81
C GLN A 449 -15.33 6.72 18.84
N VAL A 450 -15.59 6.71 17.53
CA VAL A 450 -14.74 7.31 16.50
C VAL A 450 -15.54 8.31 15.67
N LEU A 451 -15.06 9.56 15.62
CA LEU A 451 -15.62 10.62 14.78
C LEU A 451 -14.52 11.22 13.91
N ASN A 452 -14.72 11.20 12.59
CA ASN A 452 -13.81 11.79 11.63
C ASN A 452 -14.54 12.82 10.77
N LEU A 453 -14.23 14.10 11.00
CA LEU A 453 -14.78 15.26 10.30
C LEU A 453 -13.82 15.84 9.25
N SER A 454 -12.64 15.24 9.06
CA SER A 454 -11.51 15.88 8.36
C SER A 454 -11.86 16.43 6.98
N ASN A 455 -11.25 17.57 6.61
CA ASN A 455 -11.52 18.33 5.38
C ASN A 455 -12.96 18.91 5.26
N SER A 456 -13.79 18.87 6.31
CA SER A 456 -15.10 19.55 6.34
C SER A 456 -14.94 20.99 6.83
N GLN A 457 -14.47 21.84 5.91
CA GLN A 457 -14.18 23.28 6.09
C GLN A 457 -15.36 24.20 6.48
N PRO A 458 -16.65 23.93 6.18
CA PRO A 458 -17.74 24.85 6.55
C PRO A 458 -18.09 24.87 8.05
N ILE A 459 -17.45 24.01 8.86
CA ILE A 459 -17.69 23.90 10.30
C ILE A 459 -16.70 24.79 11.04
N ASN A 460 -17.18 25.77 11.80
CA ASN A 460 -16.38 26.57 12.70
C ASN A 460 -16.43 26.03 14.15
N HIS A 461 -15.82 26.76 15.09
CA HIS A 461 -15.74 26.36 16.49
C HIS A 461 -17.12 26.26 17.19
N ALA A 462 -18.17 26.93 16.69
CA ALA A 462 -19.51 26.93 17.28
C ALA A 462 -20.32 25.65 16.95
N GLY A 463 -20.42 25.27 15.68
CA GLY A 463 -21.05 24.02 15.27
C GLY A 463 -20.26 22.81 15.77
N LEU A 464 -18.92 22.87 15.72
CA LEU A 464 -18.06 21.87 16.34
C LEU A 464 -18.31 21.75 17.85
N SER A 465 -18.46 22.87 18.57
CA SER A 465 -18.78 22.83 20.00
C SER A 465 -20.10 22.12 20.26
N SER A 466 -21.12 22.35 19.43
CA SER A 466 -22.44 21.72 19.55
C SER A 466 -22.35 20.20 19.33
N LEU A 467 -21.66 19.78 18.27
CA LEU A 467 -21.45 18.36 17.94
C LEU A 467 -20.61 17.61 18.99
N LEU A 468 -19.53 18.22 19.50
CA LEU A 468 -18.72 17.63 20.58
C LEU A 468 -19.45 17.63 21.92
N ASN A 469 -20.42 18.53 22.14
CA ASN A 469 -21.23 18.55 23.37
C ASN A 469 -22.23 17.38 23.47
N ILE A 470 -22.56 16.70 22.35
CA ILE A 470 -23.48 15.56 22.33
C ILE A 470 -22.77 14.20 22.16
N THR A 471 -21.55 14.16 21.61
CA THR A 471 -20.79 12.92 21.34
C THR A 471 -19.94 12.47 22.55
N VAL A 472 -20.58 12.34 23.71
CA VAL A 472 -19.88 12.12 25.00
C VAL A 472 -19.19 10.75 25.17
N GLY A 473 -19.41 9.80 24.25
CA GLY A 473 -18.77 8.47 24.26
C GLY A 473 -17.34 8.42 23.71
N LEU A 474 -16.87 9.52 23.09
CA LEU A 474 -15.81 9.51 22.11
C LEU A 474 -14.42 9.10 22.65
N ARG A 475 -13.71 8.26 21.89
CA ARG A 475 -12.32 7.85 22.12
C ARG A 475 -11.35 8.40 21.08
N GLN A 476 -11.79 8.56 19.83
CA GLN A 476 -10.97 9.09 18.75
C GLN A 476 -11.69 10.23 18.01
N LEU A 477 -11.00 11.38 17.89
CA LEU A 477 -11.47 12.56 17.19
C LEU A 477 -10.46 12.98 16.12
N ASN A 478 -10.86 12.94 14.86
CA ASN A 478 -10.08 13.48 13.74
C ASN A 478 -10.81 14.68 13.13
N MET A 479 -10.13 15.83 13.20
CA MET A 479 -10.57 17.13 12.69
C MET A 479 -9.51 17.78 11.80
N ALA A 480 -8.62 16.97 11.21
CA ALA A 480 -7.59 17.47 10.29
C ALA A 480 -8.22 18.29 9.15
N TYR A 481 -7.71 19.49 8.91
CA TYR A 481 -8.25 20.43 7.92
C TYR A 481 -9.75 20.76 8.12
N CYS A 482 -10.22 20.87 9.37
CA CYS A 482 -11.57 21.39 9.67
C CYS A 482 -11.56 22.89 9.96
N CYS A 483 -11.17 23.28 11.18
CA CYS A 483 -11.40 24.63 11.71
C CYS A 483 -10.21 25.17 12.51
N MET A 484 -10.30 26.43 12.94
CA MET A 484 -9.40 26.98 13.97
C MET A 484 -9.67 26.33 15.34
N VAL A 485 -8.62 26.01 16.09
CA VAL A 485 -8.72 25.42 17.43
C VAL A 485 -8.35 26.47 18.47
N THR A 486 -9.40 27.04 19.07
CA THR A 486 -9.36 28.15 20.04
C THR A 486 -9.80 27.69 21.43
N HIS A 487 -9.69 28.60 22.42
CA HIS A 487 -10.18 28.35 23.78
C HIS A 487 -11.71 28.14 23.86
N SER A 488 -12.48 28.56 22.84
CA SER A 488 -13.94 28.42 22.81
C SER A 488 -14.42 26.96 22.98
N LEU A 489 -13.59 26.00 22.55
CA LEU A 489 -13.91 24.56 22.61
C LEU A 489 -13.79 23.95 24.03
N THR A 490 -13.46 24.75 25.07
CA THR A 490 -13.18 24.25 26.44
C THR A 490 -14.33 23.52 27.10
N SER A 491 -15.56 24.02 26.95
CA SER A 491 -16.76 23.39 27.50
C SER A 491 -17.00 22.00 26.90
N SER A 492 -16.86 21.90 25.58
CA SER A 492 -17.10 20.69 24.80
C SER A 492 -16.05 19.61 25.07
N PHE A 493 -14.75 19.94 25.00
CA PHE A 493 -13.69 18.97 25.28
C PHE A 493 -13.78 18.40 26.71
N ARG A 494 -14.24 19.19 27.69
CA ARG A 494 -14.41 18.72 29.09
C ARG A 494 -15.38 17.54 29.22
N LYS A 495 -16.35 17.39 28.30
CA LYS A 495 -17.24 16.22 28.27
C LYS A 495 -16.58 14.95 27.75
N LEU A 496 -15.50 15.07 26.96
CA LEU A 496 -14.85 13.96 26.25
C LEU A 496 -13.83 13.23 27.14
N ALA A 497 -14.21 12.86 28.37
CA ALA A 497 -13.32 12.26 29.37
C ALA A 497 -12.72 10.89 28.97
N LYS A 498 -13.22 10.27 27.88
CA LYS A 498 -12.72 9.00 27.31
C LYS A 498 -11.78 9.19 26.11
N LEU A 499 -11.45 10.43 25.74
CA LEU A 499 -10.69 10.73 24.53
C LEU A 499 -9.23 10.30 24.66
N GLN A 500 -8.79 9.45 23.72
CA GLN A 500 -7.48 8.79 23.68
C GLN A 500 -6.66 9.19 22.43
N SER A 501 -7.32 9.49 21.30
CA SER A 501 -6.69 9.96 20.06
C SER A 501 -7.28 11.29 19.62
N VAL A 502 -6.43 12.29 19.37
CA VAL A 502 -6.80 13.58 18.78
C VAL A 502 -5.91 13.89 17.58
N LYS A 503 -6.51 14.16 16.41
CA LYS A 503 -5.78 14.52 15.17
C LYS A 503 -6.31 15.84 14.62
N LEU A 504 -5.44 16.83 14.53
CA LEU A 504 -5.76 18.22 14.16
C LEU A 504 -5.01 18.68 12.90
N ASP A 505 -4.48 17.74 12.11
CA ASP A 505 -3.48 18.02 11.06
C ASP A 505 -3.91 19.18 10.13
N GLY A 506 -3.03 20.17 9.97
CA GLY A 506 -3.27 21.34 9.13
C GLY A 506 -4.28 22.35 9.66
N CYS A 507 -4.85 22.16 10.86
CA CYS A 507 -5.66 23.19 11.52
C CYS A 507 -4.80 24.34 12.05
N GLU A 508 -5.40 25.53 12.12
CA GLU A 508 -4.82 26.67 12.82
C GLU A 508 -5.09 26.54 14.32
N VAL A 509 -4.11 25.99 15.04
CA VAL A 509 -4.23 25.68 16.48
C VAL A 509 -3.54 26.75 17.31
N THR A 510 -4.27 27.34 18.25
CA THR A 510 -3.73 28.34 19.19
C THR A 510 -3.15 27.71 20.45
N THR A 511 -2.17 28.35 21.08
CA THR A 511 -1.63 27.97 22.40
C THR A 511 -2.71 27.81 23.47
N ALA A 512 -3.73 28.68 23.46
CA ALA A 512 -4.88 28.57 24.36
C ALA A 512 -5.77 27.34 24.03
N GLY A 513 -5.90 26.96 22.76
CA GLY A 513 -6.55 25.72 22.33
C GLY A 513 -5.76 24.46 22.74
N LEU A 514 -4.43 24.48 22.69
CA LEU A 514 -3.59 23.38 23.18
C LEU A 514 -3.71 23.23 24.71
N LYS A 515 -3.64 24.33 25.46
CA LYS A 515 -3.91 24.38 26.91
C LYS A 515 -5.32 23.90 27.26
N THR A 516 -6.30 24.19 26.40
CA THR A 516 -7.68 23.70 26.53
C THR A 516 -7.75 22.18 26.45
N ILE A 517 -7.17 21.59 25.40
CA ILE A 517 -7.13 20.13 25.21
C ILE A 517 -6.36 19.47 26.37
N ALA A 518 -5.22 20.03 26.78
CA ALA A 518 -4.42 19.54 27.92
C ALA A 518 -5.20 19.48 29.25
N ASN A 519 -6.12 20.43 29.46
CA ASN A 519 -6.90 20.53 30.69
C ASN A 519 -8.12 19.60 30.73
N ALA A 520 -8.59 19.18 29.55
CA ALA A 520 -9.82 18.38 29.42
C ALA A 520 -9.54 16.90 29.10
N CYS A 521 -8.54 16.64 28.25
CA CYS A 521 -8.15 15.31 27.82
C CYS A 521 -6.86 14.93 28.54
N VAL A 522 -7.00 14.11 29.60
CA VAL A 522 -5.91 13.65 30.47
C VAL A 522 -5.51 12.19 30.23
N SER A 523 -6.13 11.54 29.24
CA SER A 523 -5.91 10.13 28.87
C SER A 523 -5.46 9.97 27.41
N LEU A 524 -4.84 11.00 26.82
CA LEU A 524 -4.37 10.94 25.44
C LEU A 524 -3.19 9.98 25.31
N THR A 525 -3.34 9.01 24.42
CA THR A 525 -2.31 8.06 23.97
C THR A 525 -1.76 8.44 22.60
N GLU A 526 -2.59 9.05 21.73
CA GLU A 526 -2.20 9.55 20.42
C GLU A 526 -2.57 11.03 20.22
N LEU A 527 -1.61 11.82 19.75
CA LEU A 527 -1.80 13.21 19.36
C LEU A 527 -1.11 13.48 18.02
N SER A 528 -1.85 14.06 17.08
CA SER A 528 -1.31 14.56 15.81
C SER A 528 -1.64 16.04 15.62
N LEU A 529 -0.58 16.82 15.41
CA LEU A 529 -0.56 18.27 15.14
C LEU A 529 0.17 18.59 13.82
N ARG A 530 0.28 17.60 12.93
CA ARG A 530 1.00 17.68 11.65
C ARG A 530 0.61 18.92 10.86
N LYS A 531 1.58 19.74 10.45
CA LYS A 531 1.42 21.02 9.70
C LYS A 531 0.65 22.13 10.45
N CYS A 532 0.36 22.02 11.74
CA CYS A 532 -0.26 23.09 12.52
C CYS A 532 0.75 24.21 12.81
N SER A 533 0.57 25.36 12.16
CA SER A 533 1.50 26.51 12.21
C SER A 533 1.57 27.22 13.56
N GLY A 534 0.47 27.25 14.31
CA GLY A 534 0.38 27.92 15.63
C GLY A 534 0.90 27.09 16.82
N VAL A 535 1.42 25.88 16.58
CA VAL A 535 2.02 25.05 17.64
C VAL A 535 3.36 25.65 18.07
N THR A 536 3.43 26.04 19.34
CA THR A 536 4.59 26.67 19.99
C THR A 536 4.99 25.88 21.23
N ASP A 537 6.20 26.10 21.74
CA ASP A 537 6.73 25.38 22.92
C ASP A 537 5.79 25.42 24.13
N ASP A 538 5.26 26.58 24.52
CA ASP A 538 4.32 26.72 25.64
C ASP A 538 3.02 25.90 25.42
N GLY A 539 2.52 25.86 24.19
CA GLY A 539 1.32 25.11 23.83
C GLY A 539 1.53 23.60 23.87
N LEU A 540 2.63 23.12 23.29
CA LEU A 540 2.96 21.69 23.25
C LEU A 540 3.35 21.17 24.64
N SER A 541 4.18 21.92 25.38
CA SER A 541 4.58 21.62 26.76
C SER A 541 3.36 21.43 27.67
N SER A 542 2.35 22.29 27.53
CA SER A 542 1.12 22.22 28.30
C SER A 542 0.38 20.89 28.16
N ILE A 543 0.39 20.27 26.97
CA ILE A 543 -0.26 18.96 26.75
C ILE A 543 0.60 17.83 27.32
N VAL A 544 1.89 17.79 26.98
CA VAL A 544 2.76 16.64 27.29
C VAL A 544 3.03 16.50 28.79
N MET A 545 3.14 17.61 29.53
CA MET A 545 3.26 17.60 30.99
C MET A 545 2.05 16.96 31.71
N LYS A 546 0.88 16.95 31.05
CA LYS A 546 -0.36 16.36 31.58
C LYS A 546 -0.63 14.97 31.04
N ASN A 547 -0.33 14.70 29.77
CA ASN A 547 -0.58 13.42 29.11
C ASN A 547 0.67 12.53 29.12
N LYS A 548 1.07 12.08 30.31
CA LYS A 548 2.26 11.22 30.50
C LYS A 548 2.13 9.82 29.87
N GLY A 549 0.90 9.38 29.60
CA GLY A 549 0.57 8.14 28.90
C GLY A 549 0.63 8.22 27.37
N LEU A 550 1.12 9.33 26.80
CA LEU A 550 1.22 9.51 25.35
C LEU A 550 2.25 8.54 24.74
N THR A 551 1.79 7.66 23.86
CA THR A 551 2.62 6.68 23.14
C THR A 551 2.96 7.13 21.72
N ASN A 552 2.11 7.97 21.11
CA ASN A 552 2.20 8.39 19.72
C ASN A 552 2.08 9.92 19.61
N LEU A 553 3.13 10.59 19.14
CA LEU A 553 3.16 12.03 18.92
C LEU A 553 3.62 12.35 17.49
N ASP A 554 2.79 13.04 16.72
CA ASP A 554 3.14 13.60 15.41
C ASP A 554 3.06 15.13 15.44
N ILE A 555 4.22 15.77 15.29
CA ILE A 555 4.44 17.22 15.22
C ILE A 555 5.16 17.61 13.92
N THR A 556 5.08 16.75 12.90
CA THR A 556 5.61 16.97 11.55
C THR A 556 5.23 18.36 11.01
N CYS A 557 6.21 19.13 10.56
CA CYS A 557 6.08 20.50 10.05
C CYS A 557 5.56 21.54 11.06
N CYS A 558 5.60 21.28 12.37
CA CYS A 558 5.44 22.31 13.40
C CYS A 558 6.72 23.18 13.48
N GLY A 559 6.79 24.22 12.66
CA GLY A 559 8.00 25.04 12.49
C GLY A 559 8.37 25.99 13.63
N ASN A 560 7.57 26.05 14.71
CA ASN A 560 7.73 26.98 15.84
C ASN A 560 8.00 26.27 17.19
N ILE A 561 8.52 25.04 17.16
CA ILE A 561 8.99 24.29 18.34
C ILE A 561 10.51 24.28 18.40
N THR A 562 11.08 24.26 19.61
CA THR A 562 12.53 24.26 19.86
C THR A 562 12.93 23.10 20.77
N ASP A 563 14.20 23.07 21.21
CA ASP A 563 14.69 22.12 22.21
C ASP A 563 13.88 22.17 23.53
N LEU A 564 13.18 23.27 23.84
CA LEU A 564 12.29 23.39 24.99
C LEU A 564 11.08 22.44 24.89
N SER A 565 10.47 22.30 23.71
CA SER A 565 9.44 21.27 23.49
C SER A 565 10.00 19.87 23.72
N LEU A 566 11.19 19.56 23.19
CA LEU A 566 11.77 18.23 23.35
C LEU A 566 12.19 17.94 24.80
N ALA A 567 12.68 18.91 25.56
CA ALA A 567 12.93 18.75 26.98
C ALA A 567 11.65 18.38 27.75
N ASN A 568 10.52 19.02 27.44
CA ASN A 568 9.23 18.73 28.09
C ASN A 568 8.59 17.42 27.60
N ILE A 569 8.74 17.07 26.31
CA ILE A 569 8.32 15.77 25.74
C ILE A 569 9.10 14.63 26.40
N THR A 570 10.43 14.72 26.40
CA THR A 570 11.32 13.62 26.84
C THR A 570 11.27 13.39 28.35
N SER A 571 11.06 14.44 29.15
CA SER A 571 10.86 14.32 30.61
C SER A 571 9.44 13.90 31.03
N SER A 572 8.41 14.19 30.22
CA SER A 572 7.01 13.90 30.60
C SER A 572 6.43 12.63 29.97
N CYS A 573 6.81 12.31 28.74
CA CYS A 573 6.24 11.22 27.92
C CYS A 573 7.30 10.15 27.63
N THR A 574 7.95 9.62 28.67
CA THR A 574 8.95 8.53 28.56
C THR A 574 8.37 7.22 28.00
N SER A 575 7.05 7.12 27.88
CA SER A 575 6.32 5.99 27.27
C SER A 575 6.12 6.10 25.75
N LEU A 576 6.73 7.09 25.08
CA LEU A 576 6.64 7.24 23.62
C LEU A 576 7.21 6.03 22.87
N ILE A 577 6.37 5.49 21.97
CA ILE A 577 6.66 4.40 21.02
C ILE A 577 6.86 4.98 19.61
N THR A 578 6.12 6.05 19.26
CA THR A 578 6.23 6.77 17.97
C THR A 578 6.40 8.26 18.20
N LEU A 579 7.44 8.85 17.60
CA LEU A 579 7.66 10.29 17.51
C LEU A 579 7.96 10.67 16.06
N GLN A 580 7.10 11.50 15.47
CA GLN A 580 7.28 12.02 14.11
C GLN A 580 7.39 13.55 14.13
N MET A 581 8.47 14.09 13.58
CA MET A 581 8.79 15.51 13.60
C MET A 581 9.59 15.93 12.36
N GLU A 582 9.17 15.47 11.17
CA GLU A 582 9.74 15.92 9.89
C GLU A 582 9.71 17.46 9.81
N SER A 583 10.83 18.09 9.44
CA SER A 583 10.97 19.55 9.24
C SER A 583 10.77 20.46 10.47
N CYS A 584 11.06 19.99 11.68
CA CYS A 584 11.05 20.81 12.90
C CYS A 584 12.37 21.59 13.09
N THR A 585 12.79 22.35 12.07
CA THR A 585 14.19 22.81 11.89
C THR A 585 14.71 23.89 12.86
N LEU A 586 14.00 24.18 13.96
CA LEU A 586 14.48 25.01 15.07
C LEU A 586 14.94 24.17 16.27
N VAL A 587 14.69 22.85 16.25
CA VAL A 587 15.34 21.89 17.14
C VAL A 587 16.82 21.75 16.77
N SER A 588 17.68 21.72 17.79
CA SER A 588 19.12 21.52 17.64
C SER A 588 19.53 20.09 18.03
N LYS A 589 20.84 19.81 17.92
CA LYS A 589 21.43 18.55 18.41
C LYS A 589 21.16 18.27 19.88
N GLU A 590 20.91 19.31 20.69
CA GLU A 590 20.58 19.14 22.12
C GLU A 590 19.20 18.48 22.31
N GLY A 591 18.20 18.84 21.52
CA GLY A 591 16.91 18.16 21.51
C GLY A 591 17.02 16.67 21.14
N PHE A 592 17.84 16.33 20.14
CA PHE A 592 18.10 14.92 19.77
C PHE A 592 18.89 14.17 20.85
N ARG A 593 19.79 14.85 21.56
CA ARG A 593 20.51 14.31 22.74
C ARG A 593 19.54 13.87 23.84
N LEU A 594 18.52 14.69 24.12
CA LEU A 594 17.49 14.40 25.12
C LEU A 594 16.58 13.21 24.73
N ILE A 595 16.23 13.07 23.44
CA ILE A 595 15.46 11.91 22.95
C ILE A 595 16.23 10.61 23.25
N GLY A 596 17.52 10.56 22.88
CA GLY A 596 18.37 9.39 23.10
C GLY A 596 18.58 9.00 24.58
N GLN A 597 18.49 10.00 25.48
CA GLN A 597 18.68 9.80 26.93
C GLN A 597 17.43 9.38 27.70
N HIS A 598 16.23 9.52 27.13
CA HIS A 598 14.98 9.32 27.88
C HIS A 598 13.92 8.48 27.14
N CYS A 599 13.89 8.49 25.81
CA CYS A 599 12.88 7.78 25.00
C CYS A 599 13.32 6.35 24.64
N HIS A 600 13.72 5.55 25.64
CA HIS A 600 14.24 4.18 25.41
C HIS A 600 13.19 3.18 24.88
N LEU A 601 11.90 3.51 24.96
CA LEU A 601 10.80 2.70 24.45
C LEU A 601 10.43 2.99 22.98
N LEU A 602 11.12 3.92 22.34
CA LEU A 602 10.81 4.40 20.99
C LEU A 602 11.11 3.33 19.92
N GLU A 603 10.09 2.98 19.13
CA GLU A 603 10.16 1.98 18.06
C GLU A 603 10.10 2.63 16.66
N HIS A 604 9.48 3.81 16.54
CA HIS A 604 9.40 4.59 15.30
C HIS A 604 9.80 6.05 15.55
N LEU A 605 10.84 6.51 14.83
CA LEU A 605 11.36 7.87 14.88
C LEU A 605 11.50 8.46 13.47
N ASP A 606 10.85 9.59 13.23
CA ASP A 606 10.96 10.36 11.98
C ASP A 606 11.52 11.77 12.26
N LEU A 607 12.77 11.98 11.85
CA LEU A 607 13.53 13.23 11.93
C LEU A 607 13.86 13.79 10.53
N THR A 608 13.15 13.37 9.48
CA THR A 608 13.40 13.82 8.10
C THR A 608 13.46 15.36 7.98
N ASP A 609 14.37 15.93 7.19
CA ASP A 609 14.52 17.39 6.99
C ASP A 609 14.80 18.18 8.29
N ASN A 610 15.54 17.60 9.24
CA ASN A 610 16.02 18.28 10.46
C ASN A 610 17.56 18.46 10.50
N GLU A 611 18.03 19.34 11.40
CA GLU A 611 19.44 19.69 11.64
C GLU A 611 20.20 18.65 12.48
N LEU A 612 20.00 17.37 12.17
CA LEU A 612 20.64 16.23 12.85
C LEU A 612 22.09 16.01 12.37
N ASP A 613 23.01 15.80 13.31
CA ASP A 613 24.42 15.47 13.10
C ASP A 613 24.82 14.10 13.69
N ASP A 614 26.07 13.69 13.52
CA ASP A 614 26.56 12.38 13.98
C ASP A 614 26.57 12.23 15.51
N GLU A 615 26.78 13.30 16.29
CA GLU A 615 26.64 13.26 17.75
C GLU A 615 25.17 13.10 18.17
N GLY A 616 24.25 13.69 17.41
CA GLY A 616 22.81 13.42 17.50
C GLY A 616 22.48 11.95 17.24
N LEU A 617 22.96 11.35 16.15
CA LEU A 617 22.76 9.91 15.86
C LEU A 617 23.36 9.01 16.94
N LYS A 618 24.56 9.35 17.42
CA LYS A 618 25.25 8.68 18.53
C LYS A 618 24.42 8.70 19.81
N ALA A 619 23.78 9.83 20.15
CA ALA A 619 22.85 9.89 21.27
C ALA A 619 21.56 9.07 21.03
N LEU A 620 20.95 9.21 19.85
CA LEU A 620 19.74 8.46 19.44
C LEU A 620 19.95 6.93 19.43
N SER A 621 21.20 6.46 19.34
CA SER A 621 21.52 5.04 19.51
C SER A 621 21.12 4.47 20.88
N GLY A 622 20.84 5.32 21.89
CA GLY A 622 20.21 4.95 23.17
C GLY A 622 18.73 4.53 23.08
N CYS A 623 18.09 4.70 21.92
CA CYS A 623 16.77 4.17 21.60
C CYS A 623 16.90 2.72 21.06
N HIS A 624 17.37 1.80 21.90
CA HIS A 624 17.68 0.39 21.58
C HIS A 624 16.50 -0.43 20.99
N LYS A 625 15.28 0.10 21.05
CA LYS A 625 14.07 -0.51 20.49
C LYS A 625 13.76 -0.11 19.03
N LEU A 626 14.46 0.87 18.45
CA LEU A 626 14.15 1.40 17.11
C LEU A 626 13.99 0.29 16.06
N SER A 627 12.80 0.27 15.44
CA SER A 627 12.42 -0.60 14.32
C SER A 627 12.25 0.22 13.03
N ILE A 628 11.91 1.52 13.13
CA ILE A 628 11.77 2.43 11.99
C ILE A 628 12.53 3.72 12.33
N LEU A 629 13.54 4.07 11.52
CA LEU A 629 14.31 5.31 11.64
C LEU A 629 14.32 6.06 10.30
N LYS A 630 13.86 7.31 10.30
CA LYS A 630 13.83 8.17 9.11
C LYS A 630 14.62 9.45 9.37
N ILE A 631 15.69 9.59 8.61
CA ILE A 631 16.75 10.61 8.76
C ILE A 631 17.21 11.08 7.36
N GLY A 632 16.28 11.09 6.41
CA GLY A 632 16.46 11.67 5.08
C GLY A 632 16.57 13.20 5.15
N ILE A 633 17.28 13.80 4.19
CA ILE A 633 17.51 15.26 4.08
C ILE A 633 18.34 15.84 5.26
N CYS A 634 18.72 15.03 6.25
CA CYS A 634 19.72 15.40 7.25
C CYS A 634 21.11 15.49 6.58
N PHE A 635 21.60 16.71 6.34
CA PHE A 635 22.83 16.93 5.57
C PHE A 635 24.13 16.83 6.39
N LYS A 636 24.05 16.74 7.73
CA LYS A 636 25.19 16.72 8.65
C LYS A 636 25.52 15.34 9.24
N ILE A 637 24.82 14.29 8.80
CA ILE A 637 25.12 12.90 9.17
C ILE A 637 26.10 12.26 8.18
N SER A 638 26.96 11.38 8.68
CA SER A 638 27.95 10.62 7.92
C SER A 638 27.91 9.13 8.30
N ASP A 639 28.89 8.38 7.82
CA ASP A 639 29.05 6.97 8.16
C ASP A 639 29.29 6.75 9.67
N GLU A 640 29.88 7.71 10.39
CA GLU A 640 30.17 7.58 11.83
C GLU A 640 28.90 7.54 12.69
N GLY A 641 27.92 8.41 12.43
CA GLY A 641 26.62 8.37 13.11
C GLY A 641 25.86 7.07 12.83
N LEU A 642 25.92 6.57 11.59
CA LEU A 642 25.33 5.27 11.24
C LEU A 642 26.03 4.09 11.93
N ILE A 643 27.34 4.16 12.14
CA ILE A 643 28.11 3.16 12.90
C ILE A 643 27.62 3.09 14.36
N HIS A 644 27.17 4.20 14.96
CA HIS A 644 26.56 4.17 16.30
C HIS A 644 25.16 3.54 16.31
N ILE A 645 24.29 3.89 15.36
CA ILE A 645 22.97 3.25 15.22
C ILE A 645 23.11 1.74 15.00
N ALA A 646 24.03 1.32 14.11
CA ALA A 646 24.30 -0.09 13.82
C ALA A 646 24.71 -0.90 15.06
N LYS A 647 25.46 -0.30 15.98
CA LYS A 647 25.94 -0.99 17.21
C LYS A 647 24.82 -1.24 18.22
N ASN A 648 23.87 -0.30 18.36
CA ASN A 648 22.93 -0.28 19.49
C ASN A 648 21.45 -0.50 19.11
N CYS A 649 21.09 -0.44 17.82
CA CYS A 649 19.71 -0.61 17.33
C CYS A 649 19.53 -1.89 16.47
N PRO A 650 19.79 -3.10 16.99
CA PRO A 650 19.77 -4.35 16.20
C PRO A 650 18.38 -4.78 15.72
N LYS A 651 17.32 -4.09 16.18
CA LYS A 651 15.91 -4.34 15.81
C LYS A 651 15.46 -3.56 14.57
N LEU A 652 16.32 -2.74 13.96
CA LEU A 652 15.95 -1.86 12.85
C LEU A 652 15.47 -2.64 11.61
N ARG A 653 14.27 -2.30 11.13
CA ARG A 653 13.58 -2.93 9.98
C ARG A 653 13.39 -1.97 8.82
N GLU A 654 13.15 -0.70 9.09
CA GLU A 654 13.03 0.35 8.06
C GLU A 654 14.02 1.47 8.34
N LEU A 655 14.86 1.78 7.35
CA LEU A 655 15.80 2.89 7.37
C LEU A 655 15.61 3.78 6.15
N ASP A 656 15.30 5.05 6.39
CA ASP A 656 15.22 6.07 5.35
C ASP A 656 16.37 7.09 5.48
N LEU A 657 17.22 7.11 4.46
CA LEU A 657 18.38 7.99 4.27
C LEU A 657 18.23 8.85 3.00
N TYR A 658 16.99 9.09 2.54
CA TYR A 658 16.70 9.83 1.32
C TYR A 658 17.50 11.13 1.25
N ARG A 659 18.38 11.25 0.24
CA ARG A 659 19.20 12.44 -0.03
C ARG A 659 20.22 12.80 1.07
N SER A 660 20.51 11.90 2.01
CA SER A 660 21.52 12.11 3.06
C SER A 660 22.93 11.99 2.47
N ALA A 661 23.55 13.14 2.18
CA ALA A 661 24.69 13.24 1.26
C ALA A 661 26.04 12.80 1.84
N GLY A 662 26.19 12.72 3.17
CA GLY A 662 27.43 12.28 3.84
C GLY A 662 27.63 10.77 3.89
N ILE A 663 26.62 9.98 3.52
CA ILE A 663 26.61 8.51 3.65
C ILE A 663 27.30 7.82 2.47
N LYS A 664 28.11 6.80 2.77
CA LYS A 664 28.91 6.01 1.81
C LYS A 664 28.88 4.52 2.17
N ASP A 665 29.73 3.72 1.50
CA ASP A 665 29.82 2.27 1.66
C ASP A 665 30.34 1.75 3.03
N ALA A 666 30.72 2.62 3.98
CA ALA A 666 31.08 2.19 5.34
C ALA A 666 29.86 2.21 6.28
N GLY A 667 29.05 3.28 6.24
CA GLY A 667 27.85 3.40 7.07
C GLY A 667 26.78 2.37 6.71
N ILE A 668 26.51 2.18 5.41
CA ILE A 668 25.58 1.14 4.94
C ILE A 668 26.07 -0.27 5.30
N ARG A 669 27.39 -0.49 5.31
CA ARG A 669 27.99 -1.77 5.71
C ARG A 669 27.90 -2.04 7.20
N ALA A 670 28.05 -1.00 8.03
CA ALA A 670 27.81 -1.09 9.47
C ALA A 670 26.35 -1.46 9.74
N ILE A 671 25.40 -0.73 9.15
CA ILE A 671 23.95 -1.01 9.26
C ILE A 671 23.63 -2.44 8.82
N ALA A 672 24.12 -2.89 7.66
CA ALA A 672 23.85 -4.25 7.16
C ALA A 672 24.48 -5.37 8.02
N HIS A 673 25.45 -5.05 8.90
CA HIS A 673 26.04 -5.98 9.85
C HIS A 673 25.31 -5.99 11.20
N GLY A 674 24.98 -4.79 11.73
CA GLY A 674 24.34 -4.62 13.04
C GLY A 674 22.82 -4.82 13.03
N CYS A 675 22.16 -4.57 11.90
CA CYS A 675 20.70 -4.64 11.72
C CYS A 675 20.32 -5.75 10.71
N PRO A 676 20.51 -7.05 11.03
CA PRO A 676 20.26 -8.14 10.08
C PRO A 676 18.78 -8.33 9.71
N GLN A 677 17.85 -7.81 10.53
CA GLN A 677 16.40 -7.83 10.28
C GLN A 677 15.91 -6.69 9.36
N LEU A 678 16.81 -5.99 8.65
CA LEU A 678 16.45 -4.88 7.78
C LEU A 678 15.57 -5.36 6.61
N GLN A 679 14.38 -4.76 6.50
CA GLN A 679 13.30 -5.14 5.58
C GLN A 679 13.05 -4.09 4.50
N ILE A 680 13.23 -2.81 4.84
CA ILE A 680 13.00 -1.66 3.96
C ILE A 680 14.21 -0.74 4.05
N THR A 681 14.75 -0.33 2.91
CA THR A 681 15.85 0.65 2.86
C THR A 681 15.64 1.64 1.71
N ASN A 682 15.62 2.93 2.05
CA ASN A 682 15.58 4.02 1.08
C ASN A 682 16.92 4.79 1.14
N LEU A 683 17.74 4.63 0.11
CA LEU A 683 19.00 5.34 -0.09
C LEU A 683 18.92 6.28 -1.32
N ALA A 684 17.71 6.59 -1.79
CA ALA A 684 17.55 7.35 -3.03
C ALA A 684 18.22 8.73 -2.93
N TYR A 685 19.03 9.05 -3.93
CA TYR A 685 19.91 10.22 -4.02
C TYR A 685 21.08 10.27 -3.00
N CYS A 686 21.43 9.17 -2.32
CA CYS A 686 22.77 9.01 -1.74
C CYS A 686 23.77 8.77 -2.90
N THR A 687 24.52 9.80 -3.30
CA THR A 687 25.34 9.75 -4.53
C THR A 687 26.65 8.97 -4.40
N TRP A 688 27.08 8.67 -3.17
CA TRP A 688 28.38 8.07 -2.83
C TRP A 688 28.30 6.60 -2.38
N ILE A 689 27.16 5.93 -2.61
CA ILE A 689 27.03 4.48 -2.43
C ILE A 689 27.34 3.75 -3.73
N THR A 690 28.05 2.63 -3.63
CA THR A 690 28.43 1.79 -4.78
C THR A 690 27.84 0.39 -4.66
N ASP A 691 28.23 -0.50 -5.57
CA ASP A 691 27.97 -1.95 -5.44
C ASP A 691 28.49 -2.56 -4.13
N ALA A 692 29.41 -1.90 -3.41
CA ALA A 692 29.88 -2.37 -2.10
C ALA A 692 28.81 -2.22 -1.00
N SER A 693 28.02 -1.14 -1.00
CA SER A 693 26.81 -1.01 -0.17
C SER A 693 25.82 -2.13 -0.46
N LEU A 694 25.58 -2.43 -1.74
CA LEU A 694 24.63 -3.47 -2.14
C LEU A 694 25.12 -4.89 -1.80
N ARG A 695 26.43 -5.16 -1.93
CA ARG A 695 27.04 -6.40 -1.41
C ARG A 695 26.99 -6.51 0.11
N ALA A 696 26.91 -5.40 0.85
CA ALA A 696 26.65 -5.46 2.29
C ALA A 696 25.16 -5.77 2.57
N LEU A 697 24.24 -4.99 1.98
CA LEU A 697 22.78 -5.18 2.13
C LEU A 697 22.28 -6.54 1.66
N SER A 698 22.97 -7.20 0.72
CA SER A 698 22.67 -8.59 0.31
C SER A 698 22.78 -9.63 1.43
N LYS A 699 23.28 -9.26 2.62
CA LYS A 699 23.28 -10.10 3.82
C LYS A 699 21.99 -9.97 4.64
N CYS A 700 21.22 -8.90 4.44
CA CYS A 700 19.89 -8.71 5.03
C CYS A 700 18.87 -9.55 4.24
N SER A 701 18.79 -10.85 4.56
CA SER A 701 17.90 -11.79 3.86
C SER A 701 16.40 -11.47 3.98
N ASP A 702 16.04 -10.64 4.96
CA ASP A 702 14.68 -10.10 5.17
C ASP A 702 14.33 -8.89 4.27
N LEU A 703 15.28 -8.33 3.53
CA LEU A 703 15.10 -7.13 2.71
C LEU A 703 14.05 -7.38 1.61
N ASN A 704 12.91 -6.70 1.72
CA ASN A 704 11.81 -6.76 0.76
C ASN A 704 11.71 -5.51 -0.12
N THR A 705 12.11 -4.34 0.38
CA THR A 705 12.02 -3.06 -0.35
C THR A 705 13.37 -2.36 -0.39
N LEU A 706 13.86 -2.10 -1.61
CA LEU A 706 15.07 -1.31 -1.85
C LEU A 706 14.80 -0.16 -2.82
N GLU A 707 14.96 1.08 -2.35
CA GLU A 707 14.93 2.27 -3.19
C GLU A 707 16.33 2.91 -3.27
N ILE A 708 16.96 2.84 -4.44
CA ILE A 708 18.31 3.38 -4.73
C ILE A 708 18.28 4.34 -5.92
N ARG A 709 17.13 4.97 -6.14
CA ARG A 709 16.88 5.91 -7.23
C ARG A 709 17.89 7.06 -7.18
N GLY A 710 18.64 7.26 -8.25
CA GLY A 710 19.59 8.35 -8.38
C GLY A 710 20.92 8.12 -7.65
N CYS A 711 21.30 6.86 -7.41
CA CYS A 711 22.63 6.46 -6.98
C CYS A 711 23.48 6.09 -8.23
N PRO A 712 24.25 7.04 -8.82
CA PRO A 712 24.84 6.86 -10.14
C PRO A 712 26.05 5.91 -10.16
N GLN A 713 26.63 5.61 -8.99
CA GLN A 713 27.78 4.70 -8.84
C GLN A 713 27.35 3.23 -8.63
N VAL A 714 26.05 2.93 -8.64
CA VAL A 714 25.53 1.55 -8.64
C VAL A 714 25.53 1.00 -10.06
N SER A 715 26.05 -0.23 -10.21
CA SER A 715 26.07 -0.98 -11.46
C SER A 715 25.20 -2.23 -11.39
N SER A 716 25.18 -2.98 -12.49
CA SER A 716 24.56 -4.31 -12.54
C SER A 716 25.10 -5.26 -11.47
N ALA A 717 26.38 -5.15 -11.06
CA ALA A 717 26.99 -6.07 -10.10
C ALA A 717 26.43 -5.93 -8.67
N GLY A 718 26.05 -4.71 -8.25
CA GLY A 718 25.38 -4.50 -6.97
C GLY A 718 23.94 -5.02 -6.98
N VAL A 719 23.20 -4.80 -8.07
CA VAL A 719 21.83 -5.33 -8.24
C VAL A 719 21.84 -6.87 -8.27
N VAL A 720 22.84 -7.49 -8.91
CA VAL A 720 23.08 -8.95 -8.89
C VAL A 720 23.28 -9.47 -7.47
N ALA A 721 24.02 -8.75 -6.61
CA ALA A 721 24.21 -9.16 -5.22
C ALA A 721 22.90 -9.16 -4.43
N ILE A 722 22.08 -8.11 -4.58
CA ILE A 722 20.75 -8.04 -3.95
C ILE A 722 19.83 -9.15 -4.47
N ALA A 723 19.83 -9.40 -5.79
CA ALA A 723 19.00 -10.43 -6.41
C ALA A 723 19.26 -11.84 -5.84
N VAL A 724 20.52 -12.16 -5.53
CA VAL A 724 20.94 -13.45 -4.97
C VAL A 724 20.76 -13.52 -3.44
N GLY A 725 21.05 -12.43 -2.72
CA GLY A 725 21.06 -12.42 -1.25
C GLY A 725 19.71 -12.11 -0.58
N CYS A 726 18.80 -11.43 -1.28
CA CYS A 726 17.52 -10.97 -0.73
C CYS A 726 16.33 -11.69 -1.39
N PRO A 727 16.06 -12.98 -1.08
CA PRO A 727 14.99 -13.75 -1.72
C PRO A 727 13.58 -13.22 -1.42
N LYS A 728 13.42 -12.38 -0.39
CA LYS A 728 12.16 -11.72 -0.03
C LYS A 728 11.92 -10.39 -0.77
N LEU A 729 12.79 -9.98 -1.69
CA LEU A 729 12.66 -8.73 -2.46
C LEU A 729 11.33 -8.67 -3.22
N THR A 730 10.43 -7.78 -2.79
CA THR A 730 9.14 -7.51 -3.44
C THR A 730 9.15 -6.21 -4.25
N LYS A 731 10.01 -5.24 -3.92
CA LYS A 731 10.02 -3.92 -4.54
C LYS A 731 11.43 -3.38 -4.74
N LEU A 732 11.73 -2.96 -5.97
CA LEU A 732 13.03 -2.43 -6.37
C LEU A 732 12.89 -1.15 -7.22
N ASP A 733 13.41 -0.02 -6.74
CA ASP A 733 13.52 1.22 -7.54
C ASP A 733 15.00 1.56 -7.82
N ILE A 734 15.42 1.30 -9.07
CA ILE A 734 16.77 1.57 -9.60
C ILE A 734 16.80 2.78 -10.54
N LYS A 735 15.79 3.67 -10.47
CA LYS A 735 15.66 4.77 -11.43
C LYS A 735 16.89 5.69 -11.44
N LYS A 736 17.44 5.97 -12.62
CA LYS A 736 18.72 6.72 -12.81
C LYS A 736 19.97 6.00 -12.25
N CYS A 737 19.95 4.69 -12.07
CA CYS A 737 21.17 3.87 -11.93
C CYS A 737 21.70 3.50 -13.33
N TYR A 738 22.40 4.45 -13.96
CA TYR A 738 22.68 4.41 -15.41
C TYR A 738 23.47 3.18 -15.89
N TYR A 739 24.28 2.56 -15.01
CA TYR A 739 25.11 1.37 -15.31
C TYR A 739 24.43 0.03 -15.00
N VAL A 740 23.13 0.03 -14.66
CA VAL A 740 22.33 -1.20 -14.57
C VAL A 740 21.82 -1.57 -15.97
N ASN A 741 22.03 -2.83 -16.38
CA ASN A 741 21.75 -3.35 -17.70
C ASN A 741 21.07 -4.74 -17.67
N ASP A 742 20.89 -5.35 -18.84
CA ASP A 742 20.20 -6.63 -19.03
C ASP A 742 20.77 -7.79 -18.18
N GLY A 743 22.08 -7.77 -17.89
CA GLY A 743 22.73 -8.78 -17.04
C GLY A 743 22.18 -8.82 -15.62
N ALA A 744 21.80 -7.67 -15.06
CA ALA A 744 21.12 -7.63 -13.75
C ALA A 744 19.69 -8.19 -13.84
N MET A 745 18.99 -7.93 -14.95
CA MET A 745 17.61 -8.40 -15.14
C MET A 745 17.53 -9.91 -15.29
N LEU A 746 18.49 -10.54 -15.97
CA LEU A 746 18.62 -12.00 -16.08
C LEU A 746 18.82 -12.69 -14.73
N ILE A 747 19.49 -12.04 -13.76
CA ILE A 747 19.69 -12.60 -12.41
C ILE A 747 18.48 -12.31 -11.51
N LEU A 748 17.89 -11.11 -11.56
CA LEU A 748 16.61 -10.81 -10.89
C LEU A 748 15.53 -11.82 -11.32
N ALA A 749 15.44 -12.11 -12.62
CA ALA A 749 14.52 -13.08 -13.20
C ALA A 749 14.66 -14.51 -12.63
N ARG A 750 15.88 -14.92 -12.29
CA ARG A 750 16.20 -16.27 -11.77
C ARG A 750 15.94 -16.42 -10.26
N PHE A 751 16.27 -15.39 -9.48
CA PHE A 751 16.32 -15.47 -8.02
C PHE A 751 15.22 -14.67 -7.30
N SER A 752 14.84 -13.49 -7.80
CA SER A 752 13.87 -12.60 -7.15
C SER A 752 12.42 -12.97 -7.50
N ARG A 753 12.04 -14.22 -7.25
CA ARG A 753 10.71 -14.77 -7.60
C ARG A 753 9.55 -14.05 -6.90
N ASN A 754 9.82 -13.38 -5.78
CA ASN A 754 8.87 -12.56 -5.03
C ASN A 754 8.75 -11.09 -5.52
N LEU A 755 9.43 -10.70 -6.61
CA LEU A 755 9.47 -9.31 -7.07
C LEU A 755 8.13 -8.87 -7.70
N HIS A 756 7.35 -8.09 -6.95
CA HIS A 756 6.04 -7.56 -7.36
C HIS A 756 6.12 -6.19 -8.04
N GLN A 757 7.13 -5.36 -7.73
CA GLN A 757 7.27 -4.01 -8.28
C GLN A 757 8.71 -3.70 -8.71
N ILE A 758 8.89 -3.20 -9.93
CA ILE A 758 10.17 -2.67 -10.41
C ILE A 758 10.05 -1.34 -11.17
N ASN A 759 10.99 -0.43 -10.94
CA ASN A 759 11.14 0.82 -11.69
C ASN A 759 12.51 0.87 -12.36
N LEU A 760 12.52 0.73 -13.69
CA LEU A 760 13.71 0.63 -14.55
C LEU A 760 14.13 1.97 -15.16
N SER A 761 13.41 3.06 -14.86
CA SER A 761 13.52 4.31 -15.62
C SER A 761 14.95 4.87 -15.66
N TYR A 762 15.43 5.33 -16.82
CA TYR A 762 16.80 5.86 -17.00
C TYR A 762 17.93 4.84 -16.69
N CYS A 763 17.70 3.54 -16.88
CA CYS A 763 18.75 2.51 -16.89
C CYS A 763 19.18 2.14 -18.33
N SER A 764 20.26 1.38 -18.47
CA SER A 764 20.78 0.88 -19.76
C SER A 764 20.28 -0.54 -20.07
N ILE A 765 18.95 -0.71 -19.99
CA ILE A 765 18.24 -1.99 -20.16
C ILE A 765 17.52 -1.97 -21.52
N THR A 766 17.64 -3.07 -22.28
CA THR A 766 17.11 -3.22 -23.63
C THR A 766 15.88 -4.13 -23.66
N ASN A 767 15.43 -4.48 -24.86
CA ASN A 767 14.44 -5.55 -25.08
C ASN A 767 14.80 -6.86 -24.34
N VAL A 768 16.09 -7.21 -24.26
CA VAL A 768 16.56 -8.52 -23.74
C VAL A 768 16.36 -8.62 -22.24
N GLY A 769 16.82 -7.63 -21.47
CA GLY A 769 16.62 -7.60 -20.02
C GLY A 769 15.15 -7.44 -19.65
N LEU A 770 14.37 -6.71 -20.47
CA LEU A 770 12.93 -6.59 -20.24
C LEU A 770 12.17 -7.91 -20.50
N LEU A 771 12.55 -8.67 -21.53
CA LEU A 771 12.01 -10.01 -21.78
C LEU A 771 12.43 -11.02 -20.70
N ALA A 772 13.64 -10.90 -20.13
CA ALA A 772 14.06 -11.75 -19.03
C ALA A 772 13.14 -11.64 -17.81
N LEU A 773 12.67 -10.42 -17.48
CA LEU A 773 11.73 -10.20 -16.37
C LEU A 773 10.37 -10.88 -16.56
N ALA A 774 10.01 -11.33 -17.76
CA ALA A 774 8.75 -12.03 -18.00
C ALA A 774 8.66 -13.41 -17.31
N SER A 775 9.79 -14.01 -16.91
CA SER A 775 9.78 -15.21 -16.08
C SER A 775 9.48 -14.94 -14.60
N VAL A 776 9.42 -13.67 -14.16
CA VAL A 776 8.99 -13.30 -12.81
C VAL A 776 7.45 -13.32 -12.76
N GLY A 777 6.88 -14.51 -12.53
CA GLY A 777 5.42 -14.72 -12.55
C GLY A 777 4.61 -13.85 -11.56
N CYS A 778 5.25 -13.32 -10.51
CA CYS A 778 4.63 -12.42 -9.53
C CYS A 778 4.75 -10.92 -9.87
N LEU A 779 5.34 -10.54 -11.01
CA LEU A 779 5.61 -9.15 -11.35
C LEU A 779 4.34 -8.40 -11.79
N GLN A 780 3.86 -7.52 -10.93
CA GLN A 780 2.59 -6.79 -11.08
C GLN A 780 2.75 -5.35 -11.55
N ASN A 781 3.72 -4.62 -10.97
CA ASN A 781 3.88 -3.17 -11.11
C ASN A 781 5.21 -2.84 -11.81
N MET A 782 5.16 -2.40 -13.06
CA MET A 782 6.36 -2.09 -13.86
C MET A 782 6.39 -0.61 -14.27
N THR A 783 7.51 0.07 -14.09
CA THR A 783 7.69 1.48 -14.53
C THR A 783 8.89 1.60 -15.47
N ILE A 784 8.60 1.92 -16.74
CA ILE A 784 9.57 2.07 -17.82
C ILE A 784 9.44 3.48 -18.40
N LEU A 785 10.36 4.37 -18.02
CA LEU A 785 10.49 5.69 -18.63
C LEU A 785 11.95 5.89 -19.07
N HIS A 786 12.16 6.15 -20.35
CA HIS A 786 13.49 6.51 -20.90
C HIS A 786 14.55 5.40 -20.73
N LEU A 787 14.29 4.20 -21.26
CA LEU A 787 15.31 3.17 -21.44
C LEU A 787 16.05 3.35 -22.77
N LYS A 788 17.38 3.21 -22.76
CA LYS A 788 18.21 3.28 -23.98
C LYS A 788 18.23 1.91 -24.66
N GLY A 789 17.75 1.83 -25.90
CA GLY A 789 17.71 0.58 -26.68
C GLY A 789 16.42 -0.25 -26.52
N LEU A 790 15.35 0.33 -25.94
CA LEU A 790 14.02 -0.28 -25.94
C LEU A 790 13.29 0.02 -27.26
N THR A 791 12.81 -1.03 -27.93
CA THR A 791 12.02 -0.94 -29.17
C THR A 791 10.53 -1.18 -28.90
N PRO A 792 9.59 -0.65 -29.72
CA PRO A 792 8.18 -0.94 -29.57
C PRO A 792 7.86 -2.44 -29.64
N ASN A 793 8.48 -3.18 -30.56
CA ASN A 793 8.27 -4.63 -30.72
C ASN A 793 8.79 -5.43 -29.53
N GLY A 794 9.96 -5.08 -28.98
CA GLY A 794 10.50 -5.73 -27.78
C GLY A 794 9.70 -5.42 -26.51
N LEU A 795 9.21 -4.18 -26.38
CA LEU A 795 8.27 -3.80 -25.31
C LEU A 795 6.95 -4.57 -25.43
N ALA A 796 6.37 -4.64 -26.64
CA ALA A 796 5.16 -5.40 -26.94
C ALA A 796 5.31 -6.89 -26.60
N ALA A 797 6.42 -7.52 -26.99
CA ALA A 797 6.72 -8.92 -26.67
C ALA A 797 6.84 -9.15 -25.15
N ALA A 798 7.51 -8.25 -24.43
CA ALA A 798 7.61 -8.34 -22.97
C ALA A 798 6.26 -8.15 -22.26
N LEU A 799 5.42 -7.21 -22.71
CA LEU A 799 4.06 -7.03 -22.18
C LEU A 799 3.17 -8.26 -22.38
N LEU A 800 3.30 -8.96 -23.52
CA LEU A 800 2.61 -10.23 -23.76
C LEU A 800 3.11 -11.37 -22.88
N ALA A 801 4.42 -11.43 -22.62
CA ALA A 801 5.05 -12.49 -21.86
C ALA A 801 4.88 -12.34 -20.33
N CYS A 802 4.89 -11.11 -19.80
CA CYS A 802 4.70 -10.78 -18.39
C CYS A 802 3.24 -10.99 -17.93
N GLY A 803 2.79 -12.24 -17.83
CA GLY A 803 1.39 -12.63 -17.63
C GLY A 803 0.74 -12.29 -16.26
N GLY A 804 1.44 -11.58 -15.38
CA GLY A 804 0.98 -11.16 -14.05
C GLY A 804 0.85 -9.64 -13.84
N LEU A 805 1.09 -8.83 -14.88
CA LEU A 805 1.06 -7.36 -14.78
C LEU A 805 -0.34 -6.83 -14.47
N THR A 806 -0.45 -6.02 -13.42
CA THR A 806 -1.67 -5.26 -13.06
C THR A 806 -1.52 -3.76 -13.28
N LYS A 807 -0.28 -3.26 -13.42
CA LYS A 807 -0.02 -1.87 -13.79
C LYS A 807 1.33 -1.66 -14.47
N VAL A 808 1.31 -1.02 -15.63
CA VAL A 808 2.53 -0.58 -16.32
C VAL A 808 2.51 0.92 -16.52
N LYS A 809 3.61 1.60 -16.17
CA LYS A 809 3.82 3.02 -16.51
C LYS A 809 4.80 3.13 -17.67
N LEU A 810 4.35 3.73 -18.77
CA LEU A 810 5.10 3.92 -20.02
C LEU A 810 5.18 5.42 -20.37
N ASN A 811 6.15 5.80 -21.20
CA ASN A 811 6.10 7.11 -21.85
C ASN A 811 5.02 7.09 -22.94
N SER A 812 4.25 8.17 -23.06
CA SER A 812 3.14 8.29 -24.03
C SER A 812 3.57 8.10 -25.48
N SER A 813 4.85 8.32 -25.82
CA SER A 813 5.41 8.06 -27.15
C SER A 813 5.30 6.61 -27.62
N PHE A 814 5.18 5.63 -26.71
CA PHE A 814 4.96 4.24 -27.08
C PHE A 814 3.49 3.91 -27.40
N LYS A 815 2.53 4.75 -27.00
CA LYS A 815 1.09 4.50 -27.18
C LYS A 815 0.67 4.29 -28.65
N PRO A 816 1.10 5.09 -29.63
CA PRO A 816 0.80 4.84 -31.05
C PRO A 816 1.70 3.78 -31.70
N LEU A 817 2.75 3.29 -31.00
CA LEU A 817 3.74 2.37 -31.55
C LEU A 817 3.52 0.90 -31.15
N ILE A 818 2.60 0.63 -30.23
CA ILE A 818 2.21 -0.73 -29.82
C ILE A 818 0.86 -1.05 -30.48
N PRO A 819 0.68 -2.23 -31.12
CA PRO A 819 -0.60 -2.62 -31.72
C PRO A 819 -1.75 -2.56 -30.72
N ARG A 820 -2.83 -1.85 -31.07
CA ARG A 820 -3.98 -1.65 -30.18
C ARG A 820 -4.60 -2.96 -29.64
N PRO A 821 -4.80 -4.03 -30.44
CA PRO A 821 -5.31 -5.31 -29.91
C PRO A 821 -4.39 -5.97 -28.87
N LEU A 822 -3.09 -5.67 -28.88
CA LEU A 822 -2.15 -6.17 -27.89
C LEU A 822 -2.32 -5.43 -26.56
N LEU A 823 -2.51 -4.10 -26.61
CA LEU A 823 -2.85 -3.31 -25.43
C LEU A 823 -4.18 -3.78 -24.84
N GLU A 824 -5.21 -3.96 -25.66
CA GLU A 824 -6.53 -4.42 -25.25
C GLU A 824 -6.47 -5.82 -24.60
N HIS A 825 -5.79 -6.81 -25.21
CA HIS A 825 -5.55 -8.14 -24.62
C HIS A 825 -4.75 -8.11 -23.30
N VAL A 826 -3.90 -7.09 -23.10
CA VAL A 826 -3.14 -6.91 -21.85
C VAL A 826 -3.96 -6.15 -20.79
N GLU A 827 -4.88 -5.27 -21.20
CA GLU A 827 -5.88 -4.63 -20.34
C GLU A 827 -6.98 -5.62 -19.90
N GLU A 828 -7.41 -6.54 -20.77
CA GLU A 828 -8.32 -7.66 -20.46
C GLU A 828 -7.74 -8.60 -19.40
N ARG A 829 -6.42 -8.84 -19.43
CA ARG A 829 -5.66 -9.54 -18.37
C ARG A 829 -5.52 -8.74 -17.08
N GLY A 830 -5.75 -7.42 -17.11
CA GLY A 830 -5.83 -6.55 -15.94
C GLY A 830 -4.71 -5.55 -15.76
N CYS A 831 -3.83 -5.40 -16.74
CA CYS A 831 -2.79 -4.38 -16.69
C CYS A 831 -3.39 -3.00 -16.99
N VAL A 832 -3.48 -2.13 -15.99
CA VAL A 832 -3.82 -0.71 -16.21
C VAL A 832 -2.59 0.03 -16.73
N PHE A 833 -2.62 0.49 -17.99
CA PHE A 833 -1.57 1.35 -18.53
C PHE A 833 -1.69 2.79 -18.01
N GLN A 834 -0.59 3.31 -17.47
CA GLN A 834 -0.44 4.73 -17.13
C GLN A 834 0.59 5.37 -18.07
N TRP A 835 0.09 6.09 -19.06
CA TRP A 835 0.89 6.89 -20.00
C TRP A 835 1.43 8.16 -19.32
N ILE A 836 2.67 8.54 -19.62
CA ILE A 836 3.41 9.62 -18.95
C ILE A 836 4.08 10.51 -20.00
N ASP A 837 3.54 11.71 -20.18
CA ASP A 837 4.11 12.78 -21.00
C ASP A 837 5.18 13.53 -20.22
N LYS A 838 6.42 13.00 -20.27
CA LYS A 838 7.60 13.68 -19.70
C LYS A 838 8.74 13.68 -20.72
N PRO A 839 9.45 14.81 -20.89
CA PRO A 839 10.62 14.88 -21.75
C PRO A 839 11.77 14.05 -21.16
N PHE A 840 12.65 13.58 -22.04
CA PHE A 840 13.88 12.90 -21.64
C PHE A 840 14.80 13.88 -20.91
N GLN A 841 15.01 13.68 -19.61
CA GLN A 841 16.03 14.43 -18.88
C GLN A 841 17.41 13.89 -19.22
N VAL A 842 18.15 14.61 -20.07
CA VAL A 842 19.59 14.36 -20.30
C VAL A 842 20.31 14.31 -18.94
N PRO A 843 21.23 13.36 -18.71
CA PRO A 843 22.03 13.35 -17.49
C PRO A 843 22.79 14.67 -17.32
N PHE A 844 22.73 15.27 -16.14
CA PHE A 844 23.43 16.53 -15.81
C PHE A 844 24.98 16.41 -15.78
N SER A 845 25.54 15.31 -16.29
CA SER A 845 26.98 15.05 -16.40
C SER A 845 27.63 15.62 -17.67
N SER A 846 26.87 16.29 -18.54
CA SER A 846 27.37 16.85 -19.81
C SER A 846 27.15 18.37 -19.93
N LEU A 847 27.02 19.08 -18.80
CA LEU A 847 26.68 20.51 -18.76
C LEU A 847 27.30 21.27 -17.56
N VAL A 848 28.25 20.65 -16.85
CA VAL A 848 28.91 21.23 -15.65
C VAL A 848 30.39 21.49 -15.95
N GLN A 849 30.66 22.16 -17.08
CA GLN A 849 32.02 22.54 -17.47
C GLN A 849 32.15 23.88 -18.21
N GLU A 850 31.04 24.55 -18.58
CA GLU A 850 31.07 25.82 -19.34
C GLU A 850 30.17 26.95 -18.77
N THR A 851 29.50 26.75 -17.63
CA THR A 851 28.66 27.78 -16.98
C THR A 851 28.89 27.89 -15.48
N CYS A 852 30.11 28.30 -15.12
CA CYS A 852 30.46 28.82 -13.78
C CYS A 852 31.21 30.14 -13.93
N THR A 853 30.43 31.21 -14.12
CA THR A 853 30.81 32.63 -14.09
C THR A 853 29.65 33.39 -13.44
#